data_AF-A0A1C4X288-F1
#
_entry.id   AF-A0A1C4X288-F1
#
_cell.length_a   1.000
_cell.length_b   1.000
_cell.length_c   1.000
_cell.angle_alpha   90.00
_cell.angle_beta   90.00
_cell.angle_gamma   90.00
#
_symmetry.space_group_name_H-M   'P 1'
#
loop_
_entity.id
_entity.type
_entity.pdbx_description
1 polymer ?
#
loop_
_entity_poly.entity_id
_entity_poly.type
_entity_poly.pdbx_seq_one_letter_code
_entity_poly.pdbx_strand_id
1 'polypeptide(L)'
;MYRTGDRVRLRPDGQLAYLGRLDDQVKLRGYRIELGEVAARLAALPGVREATAAVRPGPSGDPLLVGYLVGERRDDVRARLAEALPAPLVPAAVVWLDRLPTLPNGKVDRSALPAPALGDGTSAALDGTAGTVATVWRELLGVPVTGADSDFLALGGDSLLAVRCATRLAAATGRPVRPGDLFAHPTVAALAAHLDGLAEGAEPVAEPAGPAPAGPAPLSAAQTRLWFLHRLDPADTSYLLAFAVRFATPLDPDRLARALRRVVDRHPALRTVFPSGPDGPVQHVRPAAGTAPVLAPADPGAPLDARLRRLAAGATRAPMDLAAGPLLRAHLVPDGTGRALALLLVVHHIVCDDWSFGVLVRDLAEAYDRAGDPAAAPDRPAVGPAAFAVAQRDWLAGPAGRRAVAEVLDEVRGAPDLLDPPTTPPRQGWTAPAAAPTRNTPPAGRPGDGSPPGAAPRTTLDAQDGPPPGAALRTTLDAATAGAARDLARAGRASLHMVGLAAFATLLGAATGRRDLLVGVAFAGRTSLAAEQSVGCHVNTLPLRLRPAPGRSFADLLAEARRVTLFAAAHQDVPFDLLVERLRPTRRPRRNPLVQVAFGVQNAPPARHRGAAGIEFTGVELTPDTARLDLTLWLDERRDGLEALWTYRTDLFDHDGVVAWHRRFGAVLGTAAADPRRSLADCADTAGE
;
A
#
# COMPACT_ATOMS: atom_id res chain seq x y z
N MET A 1 -9.97 -25.58 -24.43
CA MET A 1 -8.51 -25.51 -24.23
C MET A 1 -8.10 -24.05 -24.14
N TYR A 2 -7.27 -23.68 -23.14
CA TYR A 2 -6.72 -22.32 -22.97
C TYR A 2 -5.29 -22.27 -23.52
N ARG A 3 -4.99 -21.31 -24.40
CA ARG A 3 -3.62 -21.12 -24.91
C ARG A 3 -2.79 -20.32 -23.91
N THR A 4 -1.77 -20.94 -23.32
CA THR A 4 -0.92 -20.32 -22.28
C THR A 4 0.14 -19.37 -22.83
N GLY A 5 0.52 -19.55 -24.10
CA GLY A 5 1.66 -18.86 -24.70
C GLY A 5 3.01 -19.38 -24.22
N ASP A 6 3.02 -20.42 -23.37
CA ASP A 6 4.23 -21.01 -22.82
C ASP A 6 4.77 -22.11 -23.75
N ARG A 7 6.07 -22.06 -24.03
CA ARG A 7 6.78 -23.13 -24.73
C ARG A 7 7.20 -24.16 -23.71
N VAL A 8 6.68 -25.37 -23.85
CA VAL A 8 7.00 -26.50 -22.97
C VAL A 8 7.45 -27.70 -23.80
N ARG A 9 8.26 -28.58 -23.21
CA ARG A 9 8.64 -29.88 -23.78
C ARG A 9 8.33 -30.99 -22.79
N LEU A 10 7.61 -32.00 -23.23
CA LEU A 10 7.38 -33.22 -22.44
C LEU A 10 8.68 -34.01 -22.32
N ARG A 11 9.07 -34.34 -21.09
CA ARG A 11 10.24 -35.15 -20.77
C ARG A 11 9.87 -36.64 -20.74
N PRO A 12 10.85 -37.56 -20.84
CA PRO A 12 10.61 -39.00 -20.80
C PRO A 12 9.98 -39.52 -19.49
N ASP A 13 10.09 -38.77 -18.40
CA ASP A 13 9.47 -39.06 -17.09
C ASP A 13 8.01 -38.58 -16.97
N GLY A 14 7.43 -38.05 -18.05
CA GLY A 14 6.07 -37.53 -18.08
C GLY A 14 5.90 -36.11 -17.55
N GLN A 15 6.98 -35.44 -17.09
CA GLN A 15 6.91 -34.04 -16.67
C GLN A 15 7.10 -33.05 -17.82
N LEU A 16 6.57 -31.84 -17.67
CA LEU A 16 6.75 -30.75 -18.63
C LEU A 16 7.94 -29.87 -18.22
N ALA A 17 8.95 -29.78 -19.09
CA ALA A 17 10.02 -28.79 -18.97
C ALA A 17 9.57 -27.47 -19.59
N TYR A 18 9.54 -26.41 -18.78
CA TYR A 18 9.30 -25.05 -19.25
C TYR A 18 10.53 -24.52 -20.00
N LEU A 19 10.31 -24.03 -21.22
CA LEU A 19 11.36 -23.54 -22.13
C LEU A 19 11.25 -22.03 -22.41
N GLY A 20 10.45 -21.30 -21.63
CA GLY A 20 10.16 -19.89 -21.83
C GLY A 20 8.79 -19.66 -22.48
N ARG A 21 8.46 -18.40 -22.75
CA ARG A 21 7.25 -18.04 -23.50
C ARG A 21 7.52 -18.04 -25.00
N LEU A 22 6.46 -18.15 -25.80
CA LEU A 22 6.48 -17.92 -27.24
C LEU A 22 6.52 -16.43 -27.58
N ASP A 23 6.12 -15.56 -26.64
CA ASP A 23 6.16 -14.10 -26.72
C ASP A 23 7.38 -13.52 -25.96
N ASP A 24 7.78 -12.29 -26.30
CA ASP A 24 8.95 -11.60 -25.74
C ASP A 24 8.61 -10.81 -24.44
N GLN A 25 7.65 -11.29 -23.64
CA GLN A 25 7.17 -10.61 -22.44
C GLN A 25 8.19 -10.63 -21.28
N VAL A 26 8.43 -9.48 -20.65
CA VAL A 26 9.34 -9.35 -19.50
C VAL A 26 8.67 -8.66 -18.32
N LYS A 27 9.00 -9.05 -17.08
CA LYS A 27 8.49 -8.39 -15.86
C LYS A 27 9.42 -7.26 -15.42
N LEU A 28 8.89 -6.05 -15.32
CA LEU A 28 9.59 -4.85 -14.88
C LEU A 28 8.70 -4.09 -13.89
N ARG A 29 9.13 -3.96 -12.63
CA ARG A 29 8.46 -3.11 -11.61
C ARG A 29 6.97 -3.40 -11.41
N GLY A 30 6.59 -4.68 -11.42
CA GLY A 30 5.18 -5.10 -11.29
C GLY A 30 4.38 -5.09 -12.60
N TYR A 31 4.90 -4.47 -13.65
CA TYR A 31 4.35 -4.50 -15.00
C TYR A 31 4.95 -5.71 -15.75
N ARG A 32 4.18 -6.41 -16.59
CA ARG A 32 4.81 -7.16 -17.69
C ARG A 32 4.80 -6.27 -18.92
N ILE A 33 5.88 -6.26 -19.65
CA ILE A 33 6.12 -5.36 -20.77
C ILE A 33 6.25 -6.21 -22.02
N GLU A 34 5.53 -5.82 -23.07
CA GLU A 34 5.75 -6.36 -24.40
C GLU A 34 6.89 -5.60 -25.07
N LEU A 35 8.07 -6.21 -25.12
CA LEU A 35 9.22 -5.59 -25.76
C LEU A 35 8.98 -5.31 -27.25
N GLY A 36 8.13 -6.12 -27.90
CA GLY A 36 7.70 -5.91 -29.28
C GLY A 36 6.86 -4.65 -29.48
N GLU A 37 5.99 -4.31 -28.52
CA GLU A 37 5.16 -3.08 -28.58
C GLU A 37 6.05 -1.84 -28.46
N VAL A 38 6.96 -1.86 -27.49
CA VAL A 38 7.93 -0.77 -27.29
C VAL A 38 8.83 -0.62 -28.52
N ALA A 39 9.31 -1.74 -29.08
CA ALA A 39 10.12 -1.74 -30.30
C ALA A 39 9.36 -1.17 -31.51
N ALA A 40 8.07 -1.50 -31.67
CA ALA A 40 7.25 -0.98 -32.75
C ALA A 40 7.05 0.53 -32.65
N ARG A 41 6.83 1.06 -31.43
CA ARG A 41 6.71 2.51 -31.20
C ARG A 41 8.03 3.24 -31.43
N LEU A 42 9.15 2.65 -31.02
CA LEU A 42 10.48 3.16 -31.31
C LEU A 42 10.74 3.20 -32.83
N ALA A 43 10.37 2.15 -33.57
CA ALA A 43 10.54 2.06 -35.02
C ALA A 43 9.66 3.06 -35.79
N ALA A 44 8.53 3.48 -35.23
CA ALA A 44 7.64 4.45 -35.85
C ALA A 44 8.14 5.91 -35.77
N LEU A 45 9.24 6.17 -35.03
CA LEU A 45 9.81 7.51 -34.93
C LEU A 45 10.51 7.91 -36.25
N PRO A 46 10.31 9.14 -36.76
CA PRO A 46 11.00 9.63 -37.94
C PRO A 46 12.52 9.53 -37.80
N GLY A 47 13.20 9.01 -38.82
CA GLY A 47 14.67 8.85 -38.82
C GLY A 47 15.18 7.56 -38.18
N VAL A 48 14.31 6.74 -37.58
CA VAL A 48 14.66 5.40 -37.09
C VAL A 48 14.52 4.37 -38.22
N ARG A 49 15.58 3.62 -38.49
CA ARG A 49 15.61 2.52 -39.48
C ARG A 49 15.33 1.16 -38.85
N GLU A 50 15.90 0.90 -37.68
CA GLU A 50 15.66 -0.34 -36.92
C GLU A 50 15.53 0.00 -35.43
N ALA A 51 14.68 -0.76 -34.73
CA ALA A 51 14.53 -0.61 -33.29
C ALA A 51 14.27 -1.96 -32.60
N THR A 52 14.73 -2.08 -31.36
CA THR A 52 14.33 -3.14 -30.44
C THR A 52 14.28 -2.59 -29.02
N ALA A 53 13.57 -3.28 -28.14
CA ALA A 53 13.65 -3.04 -26.70
C ALA A 53 14.23 -4.26 -25.98
N ALA A 54 14.89 -4.03 -24.85
CA ALA A 54 15.33 -5.10 -23.95
C ALA A 54 15.34 -4.61 -22.50
N VAL A 55 15.30 -5.56 -21.56
CA VAL A 55 15.54 -5.26 -20.14
C VAL A 55 17.02 -5.47 -19.82
N ARG A 56 17.59 -4.53 -19.06
CA ARG A 56 18.99 -4.54 -18.63
C ARG A 56 19.12 -4.24 -17.14
N PRO A 57 20.12 -4.82 -16.45
CA PRO A 57 20.46 -4.38 -15.09
C PRO A 57 20.90 -2.92 -15.13
N GLY A 58 20.34 -2.09 -14.26
CA GLY A 58 20.82 -0.74 -13.99
C GLY A 58 22.00 -0.72 -13.02
N PRO A 59 22.54 0.47 -12.71
CA PRO A 59 23.72 0.64 -11.83
C PRO A 59 23.54 0.02 -10.44
N SER A 60 22.32 0.11 -9.89
CA SER A 60 21.95 -0.45 -8.58
C SER A 60 21.50 -1.92 -8.64
N GLY A 61 21.56 -2.56 -9.81
CA GLY A 61 21.10 -3.93 -10.03
C GLY A 61 19.61 -4.08 -10.38
N ASP A 62 18.83 -3.02 -10.30
CA ASP A 62 17.41 -3.03 -10.67
C ASP A 62 17.21 -3.17 -12.18
N PRO A 63 16.19 -3.90 -12.64
CA PRO A 63 15.91 -4.01 -14.06
C PRO A 63 15.43 -2.66 -14.64
N LEU A 64 15.95 -2.32 -15.83
CA LEU A 64 15.65 -1.12 -16.63
C LEU A 64 15.15 -1.53 -18.03
N LEU A 65 14.11 -0.88 -18.54
CA LEU A 65 13.73 -0.97 -19.95
C LEU A 65 14.66 -0.08 -20.78
N VAL A 66 15.28 -0.63 -21.82
CA VAL A 66 16.20 0.07 -22.72
C VAL A 66 15.70 -0.07 -24.16
N GLY A 67 15.61 1.06 -24.86
CA GLY A 67 15.36 1.11 -26.30
C GLY A 67 16.67 1.17 -27.06
N TYR A 68 16.82 0.36 -28.10
CA TYR A 68 17.97 0.35 -29.00
C TYR A 68 17.52 0.77 -30.38
N LEU A 69 18.20 1.76 -30.95
CA LEU A 69 17.82 2.42 -32.20
C LEU A 69 18.98 2.41 -33.18
N VAL A 70 18.67 2.24 -34.46
CA VAL A 70 19.59 2.44 -35.58
C VAL A 70 18.96 3.49 -36.48
N GLY A 71 19.68 4.57 -36.79
CA GLY A 71 19.12 5.69 -37.55
C GLY A 71 19.81 7.01 -37.23
N GLU A 72 19.11 8.11 -37.51
CA GLU A 72 19.56 9.46 -37.20
C GLU A 72 19.41 9.75 -35.70
N ARG A 73 20.50 10.15 -35.03
CA ARG A 73 20.50 10.43 -33.58
C ARG A 73 19.62 11.62 -33.25
N ARG A 74 18.84 11.49 -32.17
CA ARG A 74 17.92 12.53 -31.68
C ARG A 74 17.74 12.42 -30.17
N ASP A 75 17.47 13.55 -29.53
CA ASP A 75 17.36 13.67 -28.08
C ASP A 75 15.90 13.66 -27.57
N ASP A 76 14.94 13.91 -28.46
CA ASP A 76 13.50 14.00 -28.17
C ASP A 76 12.77 12.65 -28.11
N VAL A 77 13.48 11.54 -28.28
CA VAL A 77 12.91 10.18 -28.40
C VAL A 77 12.01 9.84 -27.21
N ARG A 78 12.47 10.07 -25.98
CA ARG A 78 11.69 9.73 -24.77
C ARG A 78 10.44 10.60 -24.63
N ALA A 79 10.52 11.89 -24.96
CA ALA A 79 9.38 12.80 -24.92
C ALA A 79 8.27 12.32 -25.87
N ARG A 80 8.62 11.97 -27.11
CA ARG A 80 7.65 11.45 -28.09
C ARG A 80 7.08 10.09 -27.72
N LEU A 81 7.86 9.23 -27.07
CA LEU A 81 7.34 7.97 -26.55
C LEU A 81 6.38 8.21 -25.39
N ALA A 82 6.64 9.18 -24.52
CA ALA A 82 5.76 9.51 -23.40
C ALA A 82 4.40 10.07 -23.85
N GLU A 83 4.32 10.67 -25.05
CA GLU A 83 3.05 11.07 -25.67
C GLU A 83 2.22 9.86 -26.15
N ALA A 84 2.86 8.73 -26.45
CA ALA A 84 2.24 7.59 -27.12
C ALA A 84 2.19 6.30 -26.27
N LEU A 85 2.92 6.25 -25.15
CA LEU A 85 3.06 5.08 -24.28
C LEU A 85 2.83 5.47 -22.81
N PRO A 86 2.20 4.59 -22.02
CA PRO A 86 2.18 4.71 -20.57
C PRO A 86 3.61 4.79 -19.99
N ALA A 87 3.79 5.55 -18.90
CA ALA A 87 5.10 5.77 -18.28
C ALA A 87 5.95 4.50 -18.04
N PRO A 88 5.40 3.34 -17.61
CA PRO A 88 6.20 2.11 -17.45
C PRO A 88 6.72 1.50 -18.76
N LEU A 89 6.10 1.83 -19.90
CA LEU A 89 6.47 1.35 -21.24
C LEU A 89 7.45 2.29 -21.94
N VAL A 90 7.68 3.50 -21.42
CA VAL A 90 8.69 4.43 -21.93
C VAL A 90 10.07 3.92 -21.47
N PRO A 91 11.01 3.63 -22.40
CA PRO A 91 12.35 3.20 -22.03
C PRO A 91 13.05 4.19 -21.10
N ALA A 92 13.68 3.64 -20.06
CA ALA A 92 14.49 4.39 -19.10
C ALA A 92 15.77 4.93 -19.76
N ALA A 93 16.31 4.21 -20.74
CA ALA A 93 17.47 4.62 -21.54
C ALA A 93 17.24 4.32 -23.03
N VAL A 94 17.92 5.08 -23.88
CA VAL A 94 17.94 4.89 -25.33
C VAL A 94 19.39 4.79 -25.79
N VAL A 95 19.71 3.77 -26.57
CA VAL A 95 21.06 3.50 -27.08
C VAL A 95 21.03 3.50 -28.60
N TRP A 96 21.82 4.39 -29.21
CA TRP A 96 21.99 4.45 -30.66
C TRP A 96 23.13 3.53 -31.10
N LEU A 97 22.86 2.67 -32.07
CA LEU A 97 23.80 1.70 -32.64
C LEU A 97 23.94 1.91 -34.14
N ASP A 98 25.09 1.51 -34.70
CA ASP A 98 25.28 1.50 -36.16
C ASP A 98 24.44 0.42 -36.84
N ARG A 99 24.22 -0.70 -36.13
CA ARG A 99 23.37 -1.84 -36.53
C ARG A 99 22.93 -2.65 -35.30
N LEU A 100 21.78 -3.32 -35.39
CA LEU A 100 21.38 -4.29 -34.37
C LEU A 100 22.23 -5.57 -34.52
N PRO A 101 22.71 -6.17 -33.41
CA PRO A 101 23.34 -7.48 -33.45
C PRO A 101 22.30 -8.52 -33.82
N THR A 102 22.67 -9.48 -34.68
CA THR A 102 21.76 -10.54 -35.16
C THR A 102 22.36 -11.92 -34.96
N LEU A 103 21.48 -12.88 -34.66
CA LEU A 103 21.76 -14.31 -34.66
C LEU A 103 21.96 -14.81 -36.11
N PRO A 104 22.56 -16.00 -36.32
CA PRO A 104 22.74 -16.60 -37.65
C PRO A 104 21.45 -16.79 -38.46
N ASN A 105 20.29 -16.83 -37.79
CA ASN A 105 18.97 -16.94 -38.41
C ASN A 105 18.32 -15.57 -38.74
N GLY A 106 19.08 -14.47 -38.65
CA GLY A 106 18.63 -13.11 -38.97
C GLY A 106 17.80 -12.42 -37.88
N LYS A 107 17.48 -13.09 -36.76
CA LYS A 107 16.78 -12.45 -35.63
C LYS A 107 17.73 -11.60 -34.80
N VAL A 108 17.23 -10.55 -34.15
CA VAL A 108 18.03 -9.71 -33.25
C VAL A 108 18.57 -10.54 -32.08
N ASP A 109 19.89 -10.50 -31.87
CA ASP A 109 20.54 -11.09 -30.71
C ASP A 109 20.48 -10.13 -29.53
N ARG A 110 19.41 -10.26 -28.74
CA ARG A 110 19.22 -9.43 -27.54
C ARG A 110 20.20 -9.73 -26.42
N SER A 111 21.00 -10.80 -26.48
CA SER A 111 22.04 -11.05 -25.47
C SER A 111 23.32 -10.27 -25.78
N ALA A 112 23.56 -9.99 -27.06
CA ALA A 112 24.70 -9.22 -27.56
C ALA A 112 24.48 -7.69 -27.57
N LEU A 113 23.27 -7.21 -27.26
CA LEU A 113 23.02 -5.77 -27.15
C LEU A 113 23.82 -5.18 -25.98
N PRO A 114 24.56 -4.08 -26.19
CA PRO A 114 25.45 -3.51 -25.18
C PRO A 114 24.65 -3.05 -23.96
N ALA A 115 25.30 -3.04 -22.79
CA ALA A 115 24.74 -2.35 -21.64
C ALA A 115 24.53 -0.87 -21.99
N PRO A 116 23.42 -0.25 -21.57
CA PRO A 116 23.28 1.18 -21.74
C PRO A 116 24.43 1.83 -20.99
N ALA A 117 25.28 2.57 -21.70
CA ALA A 117 25.92 3.69 -21.06
C ALA A 117 24.74 4.58 -20.66
N LEU A 118 24.43 4.65 -19.36
CA LEU A 118 23.71 5.79 -18.81
C LEU A 118 24.67 6.97 -18.93
N GLY A 119 24.96 7.34 -20.18
CA GLY A 119 25.71 8.52 -20.51
C GLY A 119 24.84 9.68 -20.09
N ASP A 120 25.51 10.63 -19.48
CA ASP A 120 25.09 12.00 -19.25
C ASP A 120 24.53 12.55 -20.58
N GLY A 121 23.29 12.21 -20.90
CA GLY A 121 22.53 12.95 -21.89
C GLY A 121 22.66 14.38 -21.43
N THR A 122 23.12 15.26 -22.33
CA THR A 122 23.49 16.65 -22.10
C THR A 122 22.33 17.48 -21.55
N SER A 123 21.91 17.16 -20.33
CA SER A 123 21.34 18.06 -19.36
C SER A 123 22.55 18.70 -18.70
N ALA A 124 22.50 20.01 -18.52
CA ALA A 124 23.40 20.67 -17.58
C ALA A 124 23.49 19.80 -16.31
N ALA A 125 24.71 19.61 -15.79
CA ALA A 125 24.90 18.87 -14.55
C ALA A 125 23.99 19.50 -13.50
N LEU A 126 23.01 18.73 -13.01
CA LEU A 126 22.13 19.19 -11.94
C LEU A 126 22.98 19.24 -10.68
N ASP A 127 23.30 20.44 -10.24
CA ASP A 127 24.09 20.71 -9.04
C ASP A 127 23.22 21.32 -7.93
N GLY A 128 23.82 21.53 -6.76
CA GLY A 128 23.14 22.07 -5.57
C GLY A 128 21.84 21.34 -5.24
N THR A 129 20.80 22.12 -4.93
CA THR A 129 19.47 21.61 -4.56
C THR A 129 18.82 20.80 -5.69
N ALA A 130 19.02 21.18 -6.96
CA ALA A 130 18.49 20.45 -8.11
C ALA A 130 19.11 19.05 -8.24
N GLY A 131 20.42 18.93 -7.99
CA GLY A 131 21.12 17.64 -7.92
C GLY A 131 20.60 16.74 -6.80
N THR A 132 20.32 17.32 -5.62
CA THR A 132 19.69 16.62 -4.50
C THR A 132 18.28 16.13 -4.86
N VAL A 133 17.44 16.98 -5.45
CA VAL A 133 16.09 16.59 -5.91
C VAL A 133 16.15 15.44 -6.90
N ALA A 134 16.99 15.55 -7.93
CA ALA A 134 17.13 14.51 -8.94
C ALA A 134 17.62 13.18 -8.36
N THR A 135 18.51 13.22 -7.36
CA THR A 135 19.00 12.02 -6.68
C THR A 135 17.90 11.33 -5.88
N VAL A 136 17.18 12.08 -5.04
CA VAL A 136 16.06 11.54 -4.25
C VAL A 136 14.96 10.95 -5.16
N TRP A 137 14.62 11.63 -6.26
CA TRP A 137 13.62 11.13 -7.20
C TRP A 137 14.08 9.88 -7.93
N ARG A 138 15.36 9.83 -8.35
CA ARG A 138 15.94 8.63 -9.00
C ARG A 138 15.86 7.42 -8.08
N GLU A 139 16.17 7.59 -6.80
CA GLU A 139 16.10 6.52 -5.80
C GLU A 139 14.66 6.07 -5.53
N LEU A 140 13.71 7.01 -5.41
CA LEU A 140 12.32 6.71 -5.07
C LEU A 140 11.49 6.16 -6.23
N LEU A 141 11.62 6.77 -7.40
CA LEU A 141 10.87 6.41 -8.61
C LEU A 141 11.55 5.28 -9.37
N GLY A 142 12.84 5.04 -9.10
CA GLY A 142 13.69 4.07 -9.79
C GLY A 142 13.93 4.41 -11.27
N VAL A 143 13.46 5.56 -11.78
CA VAL A 143 13.67 5.98 -13.17
C VAL A 143 14.79 7.02 -13.27
N PRO A 144 15.50 7.10 -14.41
CA PRO A 144 16.43 8.19 -14.67
C PRO A 144 15.71 9.54 -14.68
N VAL A 145 16.25 10.48 -13.91
CA VAL A 145 15.87 11.90 -13.94
C VAL A 145 16.83 12.60 -14.90
N THR A 146 16.33 12.98 -16.07
CA THR A 146 17.15 13.32 -17.23
C THR A 146 17.43 14.82 -17.40
N GLY A 147 16.86 15.68 -16.55
CA GLY A 147 17.15 17.11 -16.57
C GLY A 147 16.22 17.96 -15.70
N ALA A 148 16.45 19.27 -15.69
CA ALA A 148 15.79 20.21 -14.79
C ALA A 148 14.26 20.30 -14.99
N ASP A 149 13.77 20.00 -16.19
CA ASP A 149 12.35 19.97 -16.53
C ASP A 149 11.67 18.62 -16.28
N SER A 150 12.39 17.65 -15.69
CA SER A 150 11.81 16.36 -15.32
C SER A 150 10.66 16.58 -14.33
N ASP A 151 9.47 16.05 -14.65
CA ASP A 151 8.25 16.23 -13.86
C ASP A 151 7.97 15.02 -12.96
N PHE A 152 7.69 15.26 -11.68
CA PHE A 152 7.48 14.23 -10.66
C PHE A 152 6.35 13.26 -11.03
N LEU A 153 5.21 13.79 -11.46
CA LEU A 153 4.01 13.01 -11.75
C LEU A 153 4.16 12.27 -13.09
N ALA A 154 4.80 12.92 -14.08
CA ALA A 154 5.10 12.30 -15.36
C ALA A 154 6.04 11.09 -15.22
N LEU A 155 6.96 11.15 -14.25
CA LEU A 155 7.87 10.06 -13.90
C LEU A 155 7.22 8.96 -13.04
N GLY A 156 5.91 9.05 -12.76
CA GLY A 156 5.17 8.07 -11.97
C GLY A 156 5.12 8.37 -10.48
N GLY A 157 5.44 9.59 -10.05
CA GLY A 157 5.23 10.06 -8.70
C GLY A 157 3.75 10.16 -8.34
N ASP A 158 3.44 9.91 -7.07
CA ASP A 158 2.09 9.98 -6.51
C ASP A 158 2.07 10.66 -5.14
N SER A 159 0.90 10.79 -4.53
CA SER A 159 0.72 11.47 -3.25
C SER A 159 1.42 10.79 -2.06
N LEU A 160 1.62 9.46 -2.09
CA LEU A 160 2.36 8.74 -1.04
C LEU A 160 3.87 8.79 -1.29
N LEU A 161 4.32 8.69 -2.55
CA LEU A 161 5.72 8.94 -2.91
C LEU A 161 6.13 10.38 -2.63
N ALA A 162 5.21 11.34 -2.75
CA ALA A 162 5.45 12.73 -2.39
C ALA A 162 5.76 12.91 -0.90
N VAL A 163 5.11 12.14 0.00
CA VAL A 163 5.46 12.13 1.43
C VAL A 163 6.90 11.66 1.63
N ARG A 164 7.27 10.52 1.03
CA ARG A 164 8.61 9.95 1.17
C ARG A 164 9.69 10.85 0.58
N CYS A 165 9.36 11.52 -0.52
CA CYS A 165 10.23 12.48 -1.16
C CYS A 165 10.40 13.72 -0.28
N ALA A 166 9.31 14.26 0.27
CA ALA A 166 9.37 15.39 1.19
C ALA A 166 10.25 15.08 2.40
N THR A 167 10.08 13.90 3.02
CA THR A 167 10.93 13.45 4.14
C THR A 167 12.41 13.39 3.76
N ARG A 168 12.76 12.75 2.62
CA ARG A 168 14.17 12.64 2.17
C ARG A 168 14.77 13.99 1.81
N LEU A 169 14.01 14.85 1.13
CA LEU A 169 14.46 16.18 0.77
C LEU A 169 14.66 17.05 2.00
N ALA A 170 13.73 17.01 2.96
CA ALA A 170 13.88 17.75 4.22
C ALA A 170 15.14 17.31 4.97
N ALA A 171 15.42 16.01 5.05
CA ALA A 171 16.64 15.48 5.65
C ALA A 171 17.91 15.89 4.89
N ALA A 172 17.87 15.89 3.56
CA ALA A 172 19.03 16.19 2.72
C ALA A 172 19.34 17.70 2.63
N THR A 173 18.32 18.56 2.73
CA THR A 173 18.47 20.01 2.55
C THR A 173 18.35 20.81 3.85
N GLY A 174 17.88 20.21 4.95
CA GLY A 174 17.61 20.91 6.22
C GLY A 174 16.40 21.87 6.17
N ARG A 175 15.50 21.71 5.18
CA ARG A 175 14.40 22.66 4.90
C ARG A 175 13.01 22.02 5.05
N PRO A 176 11.96 22.80 5.34
CA PRO A 176 10.59 22.29 5.58
C PRO A 176 9.88 21.89 4.29
N VAL A 177 10.27 20.77 3.69
CA VAL A 177 9.59 20.26 2.49
C VAL A 177 8.28 19.60 2.87
N ARG A 178 7.19 20.01 2.21
CA ARG A 178 5.84 19.44 2.37
C ARG A 178 5.47 18.59 1.15
N PRO A 179 4.63 17.55 1.30
CA PRO A 179 4.18 16.76 0.15
C PRO A 179 3.50 17.61 -0.93
N GLY A 180 2.80 18.68 -0.54
CA GLY A 180 2.14 19.62 -1.46
C GLY A 180 3.10 20.40 -2.36
N ASP A 181 4.34 20.62 -1.94
CA ASP A 181 5.32 21.41 -2.69
C ASP A 181 5.69 20.70 -3.99
N LEU A 182 5.73 19.36 -4.00
CA LEU A 182 5.95 18.56 -5.21
C LEU A 182 4.82 18.67 -6.23
N PHE A 183 3.59 18.99 -5.80
CA PHE A 183 2.46 19.19 -6.70
C PHE A 183 2.35 20.65 -7.17
N ALA A 184 2.82 21.60 -6.36
CA ALA A 184 2.88 23.01 -6.72
C ALA A 184 4.05 23.33 -7.65
N HIS A 185 5.18 22.64 -7.44
CA HIS A 185 6.43 22.80 -8.15
C HIS A 185 6.88 21.43 -8.71
N PRO A 186 6.22 20.94 -9.77
CA PRO A 186 6.33 19.53 -10.16
C PRO A 186 7.58 19.20 -10.95
N THR A 187 8.38 20.19 -11.37
CA THR A 187 9.65 19.95 -12.06
C THR A 187 10.83 20.06 -11.11
N VAL A 188 11.93 19.38 -11.42
CA VAL A 188 13.18 19.45 -10.64
C VAL A 188 13.63 20.91 -10.42
N ALA A 189 13.63 21.72 -11.48
CA ALA A 189 14.01 23.13 -11.43
C ALA A 189 13.08 23.95 -10.52
N ALA A 190 11.77 23.79 -10.69
CA ALA A 190 10.79 24.55 -9.93
C ALA A 190 10.83 24.18 -8.44
N LEU A 191 10.98 22.89 -8.13
CA LEU A 191 11.08 22.43 -6.75
C LEU A 191 12.38 22.92 -6.12
N ALA A 192 13.52 22.79 -6.82
CA ALA A 192 14.80 23.27 -6.31
C ALA A 192 14.75 24.77 -6.00
N ALA A 193 14.24 25.59 -6.92
CA ALA A 193 14.09 27.02 -6.72
C ALA A 193 13.14 27.36 -5.54
N HIS A 194 12.05 26.62 -5.39
CA HIS A 194 11.15 26.78 -4.25
C HIS A 194 11.88 26.47 -2.93
N LEU A 195 12.59 25.35 -2.88
CA LEU A 195 13.35 24.95 -1.70
C LEU A 195 14.44 25.98 -1.39
N ASP A 196 15.14 26.53 -2.38
CA ASP A 196 16.17 27.56 -2.18
C ASP A 196 15.62 28.86 -1.58
N GLY A 197 14.33 29.14 -1.75
CA GLY A 197 13.64 30.24 -1.11
C GLY A 197 13.14 29.97 0.32
N LEU A 198 13.20 28.73 0.81
CA LEU A 198 12.75 28.38 2.17
C LEU A 198 13.85 28.67 3.19
N ALA A 199 13.47 29.30 4.30
CA ALA A 199 14.35 29.43 5.45
C ALA A 199 14.69 28.05 6.04
N GLU A 200 15.94 27.88 6.48
CA GLU A 200 16.36 26.74 7.28
C GLU A 200 15.61 26.73 8.63
N GLY A 201 15.32 25.55 9.17
CA GLY A 201 14.64 25.42 10.47
C GLY A 201 13.16 25.04 10.36
N ALA A 202 12.87 23.98 9.61
CA ALA A 202 11.63 23.23 9.82
C ALA A 202 11.59 22.66 11.24
N GLU A 203 10.44 22.65 11.91
CA GLU A 203 10.18 21.71 13.01
C GLU A 203 9.41 20.50 12.45
N PRO A 204 10.08 19.49 11.85
CA PRO A 204 9.44 18.22 11.55
C PRO A 204 9.00 17.55 12.86
N VAL A 205 8.14 16.52 12.77
CA VAL A 205 7.99 15.57 13.88
C VAL A 205 9.38 15.06 14.20
N ALA A 206 9.85 15.34 15.43
CA ALA A 206 11.22 15.04 15.83
C ALA A 206 11.54 13.57 15.52
N GLU A 207 12.64 13.33 14.81
CA GLU A 207 13.20 11.99 14.72
C GLU A 207 13.44 11.47 16.14
N PRO A 208 13.23 10.16 16.42
CA PRO A 208 13.60 9.63 17.72
C PRO A 208 15.09 9.90 17.97
N ALA A 209 15.37 10.81 18.91
CA ALA A 209 16.70 11.38 19.14
C ALA A 209 17.72 10.41 19.77
N GLY A 210 17.44 9.11 19.81
CA GLY A 210 18.31 8.13 20.43
C GLY A 210 17.69 6.74 20.62
N PRO A 211 18.45 5.80 21.21
CA PRO A 211 17.96 4.48 21.52
C PRO A 211 16.76 4.54 22.47
N ALA A 212 15.83 3.59 22.32
CA ALA A 212 14.65 3.48 23.17
C ALA A 212 15.03 3.39 24.67
N PRO A 213 14.13 3.81 25.59
CA PRO A 213 14.31 3.59 27.02
C PRO A 213 14.57 2.11 27.31
N ALA A 214 15.51 1.82 28.21
CA ALA A 214 15.81 0.43 28.62
C ALA A 214 14.70 -0.22 29.47
N GLY A 215 13.72 0.56 29.94
CA GLY A 215 12.60 0.13 30.77
C GLY A 215 11.24 0.28 30.07
N PRO A 216 10.12 0.10 30.82
CA PRO A 216 8.78 0.29 30.31
C PRO A 216 8.61 1.65 29.61
N ALA A 217 8.06 1.65 28.41
CA ALA A 217 7.84 2.84 27.60
C ALA A 217 6.34 3.06 27.32
N PRO A 218 5.89 4.30 27.06
CA PRO A 218 4.50 4.53 26.66
C PRO A 218 4.18 3.84 25.33
N LEU A 219 2.91 3.49 25.12
CA LEU A 219 2.43 3.07 23.80
C LEU A 219 2.33 4.28 22.87
N SER A 220 2.56 4.05 21.57
CA SER A 220 2.13 5.01 20.54
C SER A 220 0.60 5.07 20.49
N ALA A 221 0.03 6.12 19.90
CA ALA A 221 -1.42 6.25 19.82
C ALA A 221 -2.09 5.09 19.07
N ALA A 222 -1.48 4.61 17.97
CA ALA A 222 -1.96 3.44 17.23
C ALA A 222 -1.95 2.16 18.10
N GLN A 223 -0.89 1.97 18.89
CA GLN A 223 -0.81 0.84 19.81
C GLN A 223 -1.85 0.95 20.94
N THR A 224 -2.06 2.14 21.50
CA THR A 224 -3.07 2.40 22.55
C THR A 224 -4.46 1.99 22.09
N ARG A 225 -4.84 2.31 20.85
CA ARG A 225 -6.11 1.88 20.25
C ARG A 225 -6.24 0.37 20.21
N LEU A 226 -5.25 -0.31 19.65
CA LEU A 226 -5.29 -1.77 19.48
C LEU A 226 -5.32 -2.47 20.85
N TRP A 227 -4.60 -1.94 21.83
CA TRP A 227 -4.65 -2.42 23.20
C TRP A 227 -6.04 -2.23 23.83
N PHE A 228 -6.67 -1.07 23.62
CA PHE A 228 -8.02 -0.81 24.11
C PHE A 228 -9.07 -1.74 23.45
N LEU A 229 -8.99 -1.96 22.13
CA LEU A 229 -9.87 -2.89 21.42
C LEU A 229 -9.71 -4.32 21.93
N HIS A 230 -8.47 -4.78 22.12
CA HIS A 230 -8.18 -6.08 22.70
C HIS A 230 -8.71 -6.21 24.15
N ARG A 231 -8.72 -5.12 24.93
CA ARG A 231 -9.32 -5.12 26.27
C ARG A 231 -10.84 -5.22 26.27
N LEU A 232 -11.50 -4.71 25.23
CA LEU A 232 -12.95 -4.83 25.07
C LEU A 232 -13.35 -6.26 24.68
N ASP A 233 -12.57 -6.88 23.80
CA ASP A 233 -12.76 -8.27 23.38
C ASP A 233 -11.39 -8.95 23.18
N PRO A 234 -10.87 -9.66 24.21
CA PRO A 234 -9.60 -10.37 24.10
C PRO A 234 -9.63 -11.55 23.12
N ALA A 235 -10.82 -12.00 22.73
CA ALA A 235 -11.01 -13.08 21.76
C ALA A 235 -11.05 -12.56 20.31
N ASP A 236 -11.08 -11.23 20.08
CA ASP A 236 -11.07 -10.64 18.75
C ASP A 236 -9.75 -10.93 18.02
N THR A 237 -9.85 -11.60 16.88
CA THR A 237 -8.73 -11.99 16.02
C THR A 237 -8.61 -11.10 14.77
N SER A 238 -9.44 -10.06 14.63
CA SER A 238 -9.47 -9.17 13.45
C SER A 238 -8.18 -8.36 13.24
N TYR A 239 -7.32 -8.32 14.26
CA TYR A 239 -6.02 -7.66 14.24
C TYR A 239 -4.85 -8.64 14.15
N LEU A 240 -5.11 -9.91 13.85
CA LEU A 240 -4.06 -10.84 13.43
C LEU A 240 -3.84 -10.72 11.92
N LEU A 241 -2.59 -10.45 11.52
CA LEU A 241 -2.17 -10.42 10.12
C LEU A 241 -1.50 -11.74 9.78
N ALA A 242 -1.82 -12.30 8.61
CA ALA A 242 -1.20 -13.52 8.10
C ALA A 242 -0.42 -13.23 6.82
N PHE A 243 0.90 -13.36 6.90
CA PHE A 243 1.82 -13.13 5.80
C PHE A 243 2.55 -14.41 5.42
N ALA A 244 2.72 -14.68 4.13
CA ALA A 244 3.51 -15.79 3.63
C ALA A 244 4.76 -15.28 2.90
N VAL A 245 5.91 -15.86 3.18
CA VAL A 245 7.14 -15.65 2.41
C VAL A 245 7.37 -16.90 1.57
N ARG A 246 7.24 -16.77 0.25
CA ARG A 246 7.48 -17.83 -0.73
C ARG A 246 8.93 -17.77 -1.19
N PHE A 247 9.52 -18.93 -1.40
CA PHE A 247 10.90 -19.04 -1.89
C PHE A 247 10.90 -19.51 -3.33
N ALA A 248 11.73 -18.91 -4.19
CA ALA A 248 11.86 -19.34 -5.58
C ALA A 248 12.42 -20.77 -5.71
N THR A 249 13.17 -21.22 -4.69
CA THR A 249 13.67 -22.60 -4.55
C THR A 249 13.46 -23.07 -3.12
N PRO A 250 13.19 -24.38 -2.89
CA PRO A 250 13.05 -24.91 -1.54
C PRO A 250 14.31 -24.68 -0.69
N LEU A 251 14.13 -24.24 0.56
CA LEU A 251 15.21 -23.83 1.46
C LEU A 251 15.51 -24.88 2.54
N ASP A 252 16.75 -24.83 3.06
CA ASP A 252 17.13 -25.52 4.29
C ASP A 252 16.30 -24.99 5.48
N PRO A 253 15.54 -25.85 6.17
CA PRO A 253 14.65 -25.47 7.26
C PRO A 253 15.40 -24.96 8.51
N ASP A 254 16.55 -25.55 8.86
CA ASP A 254 17.33 -25.19 10.05
C ASP A 254 18.03 -23.85 9.85
N ARG A 255 18.53 -23.62 8.63
CA ARG A 255 19.08 -22.32 8.25
C ARG A 255 18.02 -21.23 8.29
N LEU A 256 16.80 -21.54 7.86
CA LEU A 256 15.69 -20.59 7.93
C LEU A 256 15.26 -20.31 9.37
N ALA A 257 15.24 -21.31 10.25
CA ALA A 257 15.00 -21.12 11.67
C ALA A 257 16.08 -20.23 12.32
N ARG A 258 17.37 -20.40 11.95
CA ARG A 258 18.45 -19.48 12.37
C ARG A 258 18.24 -18.05 11.87
N ALA A 259 17.86 -17.89 10.59
CA ALA A 259 17.60 -16.59 9.98
C ALA A 259 16.44 -15.87 10.68
N LEU A 260 15.32 -16.56 10.92
CA LEU A 260 14.16 -16.00 11.62
C LEU A 260 14.53 -15.52 13.03
N ARG A 261 15.34 -16.29 13.77
CA ARG A 261 15.83 -15.87 15.10
C ARG A 261 16.62 -14.57 15.02
N ARG A 262 17.56 -14.46 14.07
CA ARG A 262 18.34 -13.22 13.84
C ARG A 262 17.42 -12.02 13.56
N VAL A 263 16.37 -12.20 12.75
CA VAL A 263 15.39 -11.13 12.46
C VAL A 263 14.60 -10.74 13.72
N VAL A 264 14.10 -11.71 14.49
CA VAL A 264 13.38 -11.44 15.74
C VAL A 264 14.27 -10.72 16.75
N ASP A 265 15.54 -11.12 16.86
CA ASP A 265 16.51 -10.49 17.76
C ASP A 265 16.82 -9.05 17.33
N ARG A 266 17.00 -8.83 16.02
CA ARG A 266 17.26 -7.50 15.42
C ARG A 266 16.12 -6.51 15.65
N HIS A 267 14.87 -6.96 15.65
CA HIS A 267 13.67 -6.10 15.70
C HIS A 267 12.94 -6.16 17.05
N PRO A 268 13.12 -5.15 17.93
CA PRO A 268 12.49 -5.14 19.26
C PRO A 268 10.97 -5.29 19.25
N ALA A 269 10.28 -4.75 18.23
CA ALA A 269 8.83 -4.83 18.09
C ALA A 269 8.30 -6.27 18.15
N LEU A 270 9.00 -7.22 17.52
CA LEU A 270 8.59 -8.63 17.48
C LEU A 270 8.71 -9.34 18.84
N ARG A 271 9.37 -8.69 19.81
CA ARG A 271 9.61 -9.17 21.17
C ARG A 271 8.89 -8.31 22.23
N THR A 272 8.12 -7.32 21.81
CA THR A 272 7.40 -6.42 22.71
C THR A 272 6.09 -7.05 23.18
N VAL A 273 5.82 -6.91 24.47
CA VAL A 273 4.50 -7.17 25.09
C VAL A 273 3.95 -5.88 25.70
N PHE A 274 2.65 -5.87 25.98
CA PHE A 274 1.87 -4.70 26.38
C PHE A 274 1.05 -4.93 27.67
N PRO A 275 1.71 -5.20 28.82
CA PRO A 275 1.00 -5.36 30.09
C PRO A 275 0.42 -4.03 30.57
N SER A 276 -0.58 -4.12 31.46
CA SER A 276 -1.02 -2.97 32.25
C SER A 276 0.07 -2.60 33.27
N GLY A 277 0.47 -1.34 33.29
CA GLY A 277 1.26 -0.72 34.36
C GLY A 277 0.37 0.10 35.31
N PRO A 278 0.97 0.73 36.34
CA PRO A 278 0.25 1.57 37.31
C PRO A 278 -0.43 2.79 36.67
N ASP A 279 0.21 3.39 35.66
CA ASP A 279 -0.28 4.61 34.98
C ASP A 279 -0.94 4.31 33.61
N GLY A 280 -1.26 3.05 33.34
CA GLY A 280 -1.79 2.60 32.05
C GLY A 280 -0.89 1.58 31.34
N PRO A 281 -1.20 1.21 30.07
CA PRO A 281 -0.44 0.21 29.35
C PRO A 281 0.98 0.69 29.06
N VAL A 282 1.94 -0.23 29.07
CA VAL A 282 3.35 0.04 28.76
C VAL A 282 3.89 -0.97 27.76
N GLN A 283 4.84 -0.53 26.94
CA GLN A 283 5.64 -1.41 26.09
C GLN A 283 6.76 -2.01 26.93
N HIS A 284 6.88 -3.34 26.91
CA HIS A 284 7.98 -4.06 27.53
C HIS A 284 8.63 -4.98 26.50
N VAL A 285 9.84 -4.63 26.06
CA VAL A 285 10.64 -5.44 25.15
C VAL A 285 11.23 -6.62 25.92
N ARG A 286 10.85 -7.85 25.55
CA ARG A 286 11.43 -9.06 26.15
C ARG A 286 12.85 -9.28 25.62
N PRO A 287 13.74 -9.92 26.42
CA PRO A 287 14.99 -10.45 25.91
C PRO A 287 14.77 -11.36 24.71
N ALA A 288 15.80 -11.52 23.89
CA ALA A 288 15.81 -12.47 22.79
C ALA A 288 15.45 -13.88 23.31
N ALA A 289 14.27 -14.37 22.95
CA ALA A 289 13.85 -15.75 23.16
C ALA A 289 13.62 -16.34 21.77
N GLY A 290 14.31 -17.44 21.46
CA GLY A 290 14.34 -17.99 20.11
C GLY A 290 12.96 -18.41 19.62
N THR A 291 12.35 -17.64 18.73
CA THR A 291 11.15 -18.06 18.00
C THR A 291 11.56 -19.08 16.94
N ALA A 292 11.33 -20.37 17.23
CA ALA A 292 11.49 -21.43 16.24
C ALA A 292 10.18 -21.59 15.44
N PRO A 293 10.24 -21.72 14.11
CA PRO A 293 9.03 -21.97 13.33
C PRO A 293 8.50 -23.38 13.60
N VAL A 294 7.18 -23.50 13.73
CA VAL A 294 6.50 -24.80 13.87
C VAL A 294 6.38 -25.44 12.49
N LEU A 295 6.77 -26.70 12.33
CA LEU A 295 6.60 -27.41 11.07
C LEU A 295 5.10 -27.64 10.78
N ALA A 296 4.62 -27.13 9.65
CA ALA A 296 3.26 -27.36 9.20
C ALA A 296 3.10 -28.79 8.63
N PRO A 297 1.89 -29.37 8.69
CA PRO A 297 1.62 -30.66 8.06
C PRO A 297 2.02 -30.69 6.59
N ALA A 298 2.65 -31.78 6.17
CA ALA A 298 2.94 -32.02 4.76
C ALA A 298 1.62 -32.33 4.02
N ASP A 299 1.42 -31.67 2.89
CA ASP A 299 0.26 -31.85 2.03
C ASP A 299 0.71 -31.68 0.57
N PRO A 300 1.50 -32.63 0.02
CA PRO A 300 2.14 -32.48 -1.28
C PRO A 300 1.13 -32.47 -2.45
N GLY A 301 -0.10 -32.95 -2.24
CA GLY A 301 -1.15 -32.98 -3.26
C GLY A 301 -1.87 -31.65 -3.48
N ALA A 302 -1.79 -30.72 -2.53
CA ALA A 302 -2.48 -29.44 -2.62
C ALA A 302 -1.57 -28.32 -3.15
N PRO A 303 -2.10 -27.40 -3.99
CA PRO A 303 -1.37 -26.19 -4.39
C PRO A 303 -0.91 -25.38 -3.17
N LEU A 304 0.31 -24.81 -3.23
CA LEU A 304 0.92 -24.05 -2.12
C LEU A 304 0.00 -22.97 -1.57
N ASP A 305 -0.68 -22.21 -2.44
CA ASP A 305 -1.59 -21.14 -2.02
C ASP A 305 -2.79 -21.66 -1.23
N ALA A 306 -3.30 -22.85 -1.55
CA ALA A 306 -4.37 -23.48 -0.79
C ALA A 306 -3.88 -23.98 0.57
N ARG A 307 -2.65 -24.51 0.64
CA ARG A 307 -1.99 -24.91 1.89
C ARG A 307 -1.79 -23.71 2.82
N LEU A 308 -1.26 -22.61 2.28
CA LEU A 308 -1.05 -21.34 3.00
C LEU A 308 -2.37 -20.77 3.53
N ARG A 309 -3.42 -20.73 2.71
CA ARG A 309 -4.76 -20.26 3.13
C ARG A 309 -5.34 -21.10 4.27
N ARG A 310 -5.28 -22.44 4.18
CA ARG A 310 -5.75 -23.32 5.26
C ARG A 310 -4.95 -23.13 6.54
N LEU A 311 -3.62 -23.05 6.42
CA LEU A 311 -2.74 -22.88 7.56
C LEU A 311 -2.97 -21.52 8.25
N ALA A 312 -3.12 -20.45 7.47
CA ALA A 312 -3.45 -19.13 7.98
C ALA A 312 -4.79 -19.12 8.70
N ALA A 313 -5.86 -19.67 8.09
CA ALA A 313 -7.18 -19.77 8.70
C ALA A 313 -7.18 -20.59 10.01
N GLY A 314 -6.27 -21.56 10.16
CA GLY A 314 -6.06 -22.26 11.42
C GLY A 314 -5.31 -21.42 12.45
N ALA A 315 -4.22 -20.78 12.02
CA ALA A 315 -3.32 -20.02 12.88
C ALA A 315 -3.88 -18.68 13.38
N THR A 316 -4.89 -18.12 12.71
CA THR A 316 -5.61 -16.89 13.11
C THR A 316 -6.81 -17.15 14.03
N ARG A 317 -7.22 -18.41 14.26
CA ARG A 317 -8.36 -18.73 15.16
C ARG A 317 -8.07 -18.48 16.64
N ALA A 318 -6.82 -18.64 17.04
CA ALA A 318 -6.42 -18.46 18.43
C ALA A 318 -5.99 -17.00 18.65
N PRO A 319 -6.60 -16.25 19.59
CA PRO A 319 -6.16 -14.90 19.92
C PRO A 319 -4.72 -14.89 20.45
N MET A 320 -4.10 -13.71 20.46
CA MET A 320 -2.79 -13.49 21.08
C MET A 320 -2.96 -12.61 22.30
N ASP A 321 -2.44 -13.05 23.45
CA ASP A 321 -2.43 -12.24 24.67
C ASP A 321 -1.38 -11.14 24.56
N LEU A 322 -1.83 -9.89 24.52
CA LEU A 322 -0.95 -8.72 24.41
C LEU A 322 -0.02 -8.56 25.61
N ALA A 323 -0.40 -8.98 26.81
CA ALA A 323 0.41 -8.82 28.02
C ALA A 323 1.49 -9.91 28.16
N ALA A 324 1.20 -11.13 27.70
CA ALA A 324 2.09 -12.28 27.82
C ALA A 324 2.98 -12.51 26.58
N GLY A 325 2.44 -12.33 25.38
CA GLY A 325 3.09 -12.73 24.12
C GLY A 325 3.32 -14.25 24.00
N PRO A 326 4.08 -14.71 22.99
CA PRO A 326 4.64 -13.93 21.88
C PRO A 326 3.55 -13.44 20.90
N LEU A 327 3.82 -12.30 20.26
CA LEU A 327 2.90 -11.67 19.28
C LEU A 327 3.25 -12.00 17.83
N LEU A 328 4.02 -13.08 17.65
CA LEU A 328 4.44 -13.64 16.38
C LEU A 328 4.39 -15.17 16.48
N ARG A 329 3.73 -15.79 15.52
CA ARG A 329 3.75 -17.24 15.26
C ARG A 329 4.37 -17.46 13.89
N ALA A 330 5.26 -18.43 13.79
CA ALA A 330 5.89 -18.79 12.53
C ALA A 330 5.63 -20.26 12.22
N HIS A 331 5.25 -20.55 10.98
CA HIS A 331 5.02 -21.91 10.51
C HIS A 331 5.81 -22.18 9.24
N LEU A 332 6.58 -23.26 9.26
CA LEU A 332 7.36 -23.69 8.12
C LEU A 332 6.53 -24.60 7.22
N VAL A 333 6.41 -24.28 5.93
CA VAL A 333 5.65 -25.08 4.97
C VAL A 333 6.59 -26.01 4.20
N PRO A 334 6.56 -27.35 4.43
CA PRO A 334 7.50 -28.26 3.79
C PRO A 334 7.15 -28.54 2.33
N ASP A 335 8.15 -28.94 1.54
CA ASP A 335 7.99 -29.43 0.17
C ASP A 335 7.66 -30.93 0.08
N GLY A 336 7.79 -31.65 1.19
CA GLY A 336 7.63 -33.11 1.27
C GLY A 336 8.94 -33.90 1.14
N THR A 337 10.07 -33.23 0.88
CA THR A 337 11.42 -33.83 0.80
C THR A 337 12.32 -33.43 1.97
N GLY A 338 11.78 -32.69 2.94
CA GLY A 338 12.53 -32.13 4.07
C GLY A 338 13.05 -30.71 3.83
N ARG A 339 12.65 -30.04 2.74
CA ARG A 339 12.94 -28.62 2.48
C ARG A 339 11.70 -27.76 2.71
N ALA A 340 11.90 -26.44 2.79
CA ALA A 340 10.83 -25.47 2.98
C ALA A 340 10.44 -24.76 1.69
N LEU A 341 9.15 -24.75 1.33
CA LEU A 341 8.62 -23.99 0.18
C LEU A 341 8.24 -22.56 0.57
N ALA A 342 7.81 -22.36 1.81
CA ALA A 342 7.37 -21.08 2.31
C ALA A 342 7.46 -21.01 3.84
N LEU A 343 7.39 -19.79 4.36
CA LEU A 343 7.24 -19.47 5.77
C LEU A 343 5.96 -18.66 5.95
N LEU A 344 5.02 -19.14 6.77
CA LEU A 344 3.87 -18.36 7.21
C LEU A 344 4.22 -17.65 8.51
N LEU A 345 3.97 -16.34 8.58
CA LEU A 345 4.09 -15.49 9.74
C LEU A 345 2.69 -14.99 10.11
N VAL A 346 2.21 -15.31 11.29
CA VAL A 346 0.99 -14.73 11.86
C VAL A 346 1.39 -13.81 12.99
N VAL A 347 1.00 -12.54 12.90
CA VAL A 347 1.51 -11.48 13.78
C VAL A 347 0.34 -10.66 14.31
N HIS A 348 0.44 -10.12 15.52
CA HIS A 348 -0.53 -9.11 15.95
C HIS A 348 -0.21 -7.75 15.33
N HIS A 349 -1.21 -7.05 14.79
CA HIS A 349 -1.02 -5.78 14.07
C HIS A 349 -0.34 -4.70 14.91
N ILE A 350 -0.48 -4.77 16.24
CA ILE A 350 0.15 -3.87 17.23
C ILE A 350 1.69 -3.85 17.18
N VAL A 351 2.33 -4.90 16.66
CA VAL A 351 3.80 -5.01 16.54
C VAL A 351 4.30 -4.94 15.10
N CYS A 352 3.41 -5.01 14.11
CA CYS A 352 3.78 -5.07 12.70
C CYS A 352 2.61 -4.65 11.81
N ASP A 353 2.89 -3.83 10.81
CA ASP A 353 1.98 -3.40 9.75
C ASP A 353 2.46 -3.90 8.37
N ASP A 354 1.72 -3.56 7.31
CA ASP A 354 1.97 -4.09 5.96
C ASP A 354 3.33 -3.66 5.39
N TRP A 355 3.78 -2.45 5.73
CA TRP A 355 5.11 -1.99 5.35
C TRP A 355 6.21 -2.70 6.13
N SER A 356 5.99 -2.94 7.43
CA SER A 356 6.92 -3.72 8.25
C SER A 356 7.16 -5.09 7.65
N PHE A 357 6.16 -5.70 7.01
CA PHE A 357 6.33 -6.98 6.35
C PHE A 357 7.35 -6.94 5.19
N GLY A 358 7.39 -5.87 4.39
CA GLY A 358 8.43 -5.67 3.37
C GLY A 358 9.84 -5.61 3.97
N VAL A 359 9.99 -4.91 5.10
CA VAL A 359 11.24 -4.86 5.89
C VAL A 359 11.62 -6.26 6.39
N LEU A 360 10.66 -7.03 6.91
CA LEU A 360 10.89 -8.39 7.39
C LEU A 360 11.32 -9.34 6.27
N VAL A 361 10.76 -9.23 5.07
CA VAL A 361 11.15 -10.08 3.92
C VAL A 361 12.60 -9.81 3.50
N ARG A 362 12.98 -8.53 3.40
CA ARG A 362 14.38 -8.13 3.13
C ARG A 362 15.32 -8.70 4.20
N ASP A 363 15.03 -8.41 5.46
CA ASP A 363 15.91 -8.79 6.57
C ASP A 363 15.99 -10.32 6.72
N LEU A 364 14.91 -11.07 6.42
CA LEU A 364 14.92 -12.53 6.41
C LEU A 364 15.81 -13.10 5.31
N ALA A 365 15.79 -12.51 4.10
CA ALA A 365 16.64 -12.94 3.00
C ALA A 365 18.12 -12.70 3.31
N GLU A 366 18.46 -11.51 3.80
CA GLU A 366 19.83 -11.17 4.22
C GLU A 366 20.30 -12.05 5.39
N ALA A 367 19.43 -12.28 6.37
CA ALA A 367 19.74 -13.15 7.51
C ALA A 367 19.90 -14.61 7.09
N TYR A 368 19.14 -15.07 6.09
CA TYR A 368 19.30 -16.41 5.54
C TYR A 368 20.68 -16.58 4.90
N ASP A 369 21.12 -15.60 4.10
CA ASP A 369 22.46 -15.62 3.51
C ASP A 369 23.55 -15.71 4.58
N ARG A 370 23.45 -14.90 5.65
CA ARG A 370 24.41 -14.92 6.77
C ARG A 370 24.30 -16.18 7.65
N ALA A 371 23.13 -16.80 7.77
CA ALA A 371 22.89 -17.95 8.66
C ALA A 371 23.62 -19.25 8.24
N GLY A 372 24.32 -19.23 7.10
CA GLY A 372 25.26 -20.27 6.70
C GLY A 372 26.64 -20.15 7.39
N ASP A 373 26.97 -18.97 7.92
CA ASP A 373 28.21 -18.70 8.64
C ASP A 373 27.95 -18.58 10.15
N PRO A 374 28.37 -19.57 10.96
CA PRO A 374 28.22 -19.51 12.41
C PRO A 374 29.08 -18.41 13.06
N ALA A 375 30.08 -17.86 12.38
CA ALA A 375 30.92 -16.76 12.86
C ALA A 375 30.36 -15.37 12.52
N ALA A 376 29.26 -15.28 11.76
CA ALA A 376 28.67 -14.01 11.37
C ALA A 376 28.19 -13.22 12.60
N ALA A 377 28.73 -11.99 12.74
CA ALA A 377 28.45 -11.08 13.83
C ALA A 377 26.94 -10.85 14.07
N PRO A 378 26.53 -10.53 15.31
CA PRO A 378 25.15 -10.15 15.60
C PRO A 378 24.74 -8.89 14.84
N ASP A 379 23.50 -8.85 14.36
CA ASP A 379 22.99 -7.71 13.63
C ASP A 379 22.81 -6.51 14.58
N ARG A 380 23.13 -5.30 14.10
CA ARG A 380 22.88 -4.06 14.87
C ARG A 380 21.38 -3.92 15.16
N PRO A 381 20.95 -3.67 16.41
CA PRO A 381 19.53 -3.56 16.73
C PRO A 381 18.88 -2.41 15.94
N ALA A 382 17.67 -2.67 15.43
CA ALA A 382 16.84 -1.65 14.79
C ALA A 382 16.25 -0.68 15.83
N VAL A 383 15.86 0.52 15.40
CA VAL A 383 15.13 1.46 16.24
C VAL A 383 13.78 0.84 16.59
N GLY A 384 13.51 0.69 17.89
CA GLY A 384 12.30 0.06 18.38
C GLY A 384 11.08 1.00 18.44
N PRO A 385 9.85 0.45 18.47
CA PRO A 385 8.60 1.22 18.49
C PRO A 385 8.47 2.16 19.70
N ALA A 386 9.13 1.84 20.82
CA ALA A 386 9.17 2.68 22.01
C ALA A 386 9.81 4.05 21.76
N ALA A 387 10.86 4.14 20.93
CA ALA A 387 11.50 5.42 20.63
C ALA A 387 10.54 6.33 19.83
N PHE A 388 9.81 5.77 18.87
CA PHE A 388 8.79 6.50 18.11
C PHE A 388 7.61 6.92 18.98
N ALA A 389 7.18 6.09 19.92
CA ALA A 389 6.09 6.43 20.84
C ALA A 389 6.44 7.63 21.75
N VAL A 390 7.68 7.67 22.26
CA VAL A 390 8.18 8.81 23.05
C VAL A 390 8.23 10.08 22.20
N ALA A 391 8.83 10.00 21.01
CA ALA A 391 8.91 11.14 20.09
C ALA A 391 7.53 11.69 19.71
N GLN A 392 6.55 10.81 19.41
CA GLN A 392 5.18 11.20 19.12
C GLN A 392 4.52 11.91 20.31
N ARG A 393 4.68 11.37 21.53
CA ARG A 393 4.12 11.97 22.74
C ARG A 393 4.69 13.38 22.98
N ASP A 394 6.01 13.53 22.86
CA ASP A 394 6.68 14.79 23.12
C ASP A 394 6.30 15.83 22.05
N TRP A 395 6.16 15.43 20.79
CA TRP A 395 5.64 16.29 19.71
C TRP A 395 4.19 16.73 19.95
N LEU A 396 3.30 15.80 20.34
CA LEU A 396 1.90 16.12 20.67
C LEU A 396 1.78 17.10 21.85
N ALA A 397 2.72 17.04 22.80
CA ALA A 397 2.83 17.97 23.91
C ALA A 397 3.47 19.32 23.52
N GLY A 398 4.04 19.44 22.33
CA GLY A 398 4.64 20.67 21.80
C GLY A 398 3.62 21.60 21.12
N PRO A 399 4.01 22.87 20.84
CA PRO A 399 3.16 23.82 20.11
C PRO A 399 2.80 23.34 18.69
N ALA A 400 3.75 22.76 17.97
CA ALA A 400 3.54 22.25 16.61
C ALA A 400 2.50 21.13 16.57
N GLY A 401 2.62 20.11 17.44
CA GLY A 401 1.65 19.03 17.54
C GLY A 401 0.25 19.51 17.94
N ARG A 402 0.15 20.40 18.93
CA ARG A 402 -1.15 20.99 19.31
C ARG A 402 -1.81 21.73 18.16
N ARG A 403 -1.04 22.49 17.38
CA ARG A 403 -1.52 23.21 16.20
C ARG A 403 -2.01 22.24 15.13
N ALA A 404 -1.22 21.23 14.79
CA ALA A 404 -1.58 20.21 13.80
C ALA A 404 -2.90 19.49 14.18
N VAL A 405 -3.07 19.13 15.46
CA VAL A 405 -4.31 18.54 15.96
C VAL A 405 -5.50 19.48 15.80
N ALA A 406 -5.34 20.78 16.14
CA ALA A 406 -6.40 21.76 15.99
C ALA A 406 -6.82 21.95 14.52
N GLU A 407 -5.84 22.04 13.61
CA GLU A 407 -6.09 22.18 12.17
C GLU A 407 -6.87 20.97 11.61
N VAL A 408 -6.51 19.74 12.00
CA VAL A 408 -7.24 18.53 11.57
C VAL A 408 -8.65 18.49 12.16
N LEU A 409 -8.83 18.87 13.43
CA LEU A 409 -10.15 18.93 14.06
C LEU A 409 -11.07 19.94 13.35
N ASP A 410 -10.54 21.09 12.95
CA ASP A 410 -11.29 22.10 12.22
C ASP A 410 -11.70 21.64 10.82
N GLU A 411 -10.82 20.94 10.10
CA GLU A 411 -11.11 20.40 8.76
C GLU A 411 -12.31 19.42 8.78
N VAL A 412 -12.42 18.58 9.80
CA VAL A 412 -13.49 17.57 9.91
C VAL A 412 -14.68 17.99 10.78
N ARG A 413 -14.64 19.21 11.35
CA ARG A 413 -15.66 19.69 12.28
C ARG A 413 -17.04 19.73 11.65
N GLY A 414 -18.02 19.12 12.30
CA GLY A 414 -19.41 19.10 11.84
C GLY A 414 -19.65 18.22 10.61
N ALA A 415 -18.66 17.42 10.20
CA ALA A 415 -18.92 16.31 9.30
C ALA A 415 -19.83 15.27 10.00
N PRO A 416 -20.68 14.57 9.24
CA PRO A 416 -21.48 13.52 9.83
C PRO A 416 -20.62 12.34 10.29
N ASP A 417 -20.98 11.77 11.43
CA ASP A 417 -20.24 10.70 12.11
C ASP A 417 -20.66 9.28 11.67
N LEU A 418 -21.70 9.18 10.83
CA LEU A 418 -22.20 7.91 10.30
C LEU A 418 -22.50 7.97 8.81
N LEU A 419 -21.92 7.03 8.09
CA LEU A 419 -22.29 6.62 6.75
C LEU A 419 -22.74 5.15 6.78
N ASP A 420 -23.95 4.86 6.32
CA ASP A 420 -24.49 3.51 6.16
C ASP A 420 -24.74 3.25 4.66
N PRO A 421 -23.74 2.76 3.91
CA PRO A 421 -23.92 2.39 2.51
C PRO A 421 -24.91 1.22 2.36
N PRO A 422 -25.77 1.21 1.32
CA PRO A 422 -26.63 0.06 1.07
C PRO A 422 -25.82 -1.17 0.64
N THR A 423 -26.33 -2.36 0.96
CA THR A 423 -25.77 -3.66 0.55
C THR A 423 -25.46 -3.69 -0.95
N THR A 424 -26.41 -3.24 -1.78
CA THR A 424 -26.24 -3.09 -3.22
C THR A 424 -26.45 -1.61 -3.58
N PRO A 425 -25.55 -0.99 -4.36
CA PRO A 425 -25.74 0.39 -4.78
C PRO A 425 -26.93 0.45 -5.77
N PRO A 426 -27.72 1.54 -5.75
CA PRO A 426 -28.83 1.72 -6.69
C PRO A 426 -28.31 1.63 -8.13
N ARG A 427 -29.17 1.25 -9.09
CA ARG A 427 -28.79 1.18 -10.52
C ARG A 427 -28.85 2.51 -11.26
N GLN A 428 -29.66 3.45 -10.79
CA GLN A 428 -29.86 4.75 -11.43
C GLN A 428 -30.04 5.85 -10.39
N GLY A 429 -29.58 7.05 -10.77
CA GLY A 429 -29.83 8.28 -10.05
C GLY A 429 -29.15 8.40 -8.69
N TRP A 430 -29.21 9.62 -8.18
CA TRP A 430 -28.86 9.93 -6.80
C TRP A 430 -30.03 9.52 -5.90
N THR A 431 -29.81 8.63 -4.92
CA THR A 431 -30.87 8.35 -3.95
C THR A 431 -31.24 9.63 -3.20
N ALA A 432 -32.53 9.85 -2.97
CA ALA A 432 -32.95 10.85 -1.99
C ALA A 432 -32.28 10.53 -0.63
N PRO A 433 -31.88 11.54 0.16
CA PRO A 433 -31.25 11.28 1.46
C PRO A 433 -32.18 10.40 2.28
N ALA A 434 -31.72 9.19 2.64
CA ALA A 434 -32.48 8.37 3.57
C ALA A 434 -32.61 9.15 4.88
N ALA A 435 -33.84 9.30 5.38
CA ALA A 435 -34.02 9.71 6.78
C ALA A 435 -33.25 8.71 7.64
N ALA A 436 -32.39 9.20 8.55
CA ALA A 436 -31.62 8.34 9.44
C ALA A 436 -32.57 7.30 10.06
N PRO A 437 -32.26 5.99 9.99
CA PRO A 437 -33.20 4.98 10.45
C PRO A 437 -33.40 5.11 11.96
N THR A 438 -34.50 5.74 12.38
CA THR A 438 -35.09 5.54 13.70
C THR A 438 -35.95 4.30 13.62
N ARG A 439 -35.40 3.12 13.91
CA ARG A 439 -36.18 1.91 14.28
C ARG A 439 -35.26 0.77 14.69
N ASN A 440 -35.12 0.60 16.01
CA ASN A 440 -35.16 -0.73 16.62
C ASN A 440 -36.47 -0.79 17.42
N THR A 441 -37.57 -1.08 16.73
CA THR A 441 -38.76 -1.62 17.38
C THR A 441 -38.83 -3.07 16.92
N PRO A 442 -38.61 -4.05 17.81
CA PRO A 442 -38.77 -5.47 17.47
C PRO A 442 -40.19 -5.72 16.97
N PRO A 443 -40.39 -6.71 16.07
CA PRO A 443 -41.74 -7.08 15.63
C PRO A 443 -42.58 -7.49 16.84
N ALA A 444 -43.79 -6.95 16.94
CA ALA A 444 -44.73 -7.22 18.02
C ALA A 444 -45.04 -8.73 18.09
N GLY A 445 -44.48 -9.39 19.10
CA GLY A 445 -44.93 -10.70 19.57
C GLY A 445 -46.23 -10.57 20.36
N ARG A 446 -47.09 -11.58 20.26
CA ARG A 446 -48.39 -11.70 20.95
C ARG A 446 -48.29 -11.49 22.47
N PRO A 447 -49.35 -10.97 23.13
CA PRO A 447 -49.34 -10.75 24.57
C PRO A 447 -49.57 -12.07 25.31
N GLY A 448 -48.70 -12.39 26.26
CA GLY A 448 -48.92 -13.53 27.14
C GLY A 448 -47.77 -13.75 28.13
N ASP A 449 -48.10 -13.47 29.38
CA ASP A 449 -47.47 -13.91 30.63
C ASP A 449 -46.47 -12.99 31.33
N GLY A 450 -46.59 -12.99 32.66
CA GLY A 450 -46.19 -11.92 33.56
C GLY A 450 -44.91 -12.20 34.31
N SER A 451 -44.22 -11.13 34.67
CA SER A 451 -43.21 -11.11 35.74
C SER A 451 -43.07 -9.69 36.31
N PRO A 452 -42.73 -9.54 37.60
CA PRO A 452 -43.02 -8.34 38.40
C PRO A 452 -41.98 -7.22 38.23
N PRO A 453 -42.31 -5.96 38.58
CA PRO A 453 -41.40 -4.83 38.43
C PRO A 453 -40.44 -4.76 39.62
N GLY A 454 -39.15 -5.01 39.37
CA GLY A 454 -38.13 -4.91 40.43
C GLY A 454 -36.79 -5.52 40.07
N ALA A 455 -36.18 -5.10 38.96
CA ALA A 455 -34.77 -5.35 38.70
C ALA A 455 -34.17 -4.20 37.91
N ALA A 456 -33.05 -3.67 38.40
CA ALA A 456 -32.24 -2.63 37.79
C ALA A 456 -31.94 -2.94 36.30
N PRO A 457 -31.68 -1.92 35.45
CA PRO A 457 -31.44 -2.14 34.02
C PRO A 457 -30.23 -3.05 33.83
N ARG A 458 -30.49 -4.32 33.51
CA ARG A 458 -29.48 -5.24 33.00
C ARG A 458 -29.11 -4.75 31.61
N THR A 459 -27.96 -4.08 31.52
CA THR A 459 -27.20 -3.87 30.29
C THR A 459 -26.75 -5.21 29.74
N THR A 460 -27.67 -5.92 29.08
CA THR A 460 -27.33 -7.00 28.18
C THR A 460 -27.17 -6.37 26.81
N LEU A 461 -25.92 -6.00 26.50
CA LEU A 461 -25.46 -6.08 25.13
C LEU A 461 -25.70 -7.53 24.73
N ASP A 462 -26.68 -7.80 23.89
CA ASP A 462 -26.65 -9.01 23.06
C ASP A 462 -25.50 -8.82 22.06
N ALA A 463 -24.28 -8.99 22.57
CA ALA A 463 -23.11 -9.22 21.77
C ALA A 463 -23.35 -10.56 21.08
N GLN A 464 -23.66 -10.54 19.78
CA GLN A 464 -23.37 -11.72 18.97
C GLN A 464 -21.89 -12.06 19.19
N ASP A 465 -21.56 -13.23 19.70
CA ASP A 465 -20.18 -13.60 20.04
C ASP A 465 -19.26 -13.59 18.79
N GLY A 466 -18.06 -13.00 18.88
CA GLY A 466 -16.98 -13.13 17.89
C GLY A 466 -16.58 -11.86 17.10
N PRO A 467 -15.50 -11.94 16.29
CA PRO A 467 -15.02 -10.84 15.45
C PRO A 467 -16.04 -10.47 14.35
N PRO A 468 -16.06 -9.21 13.86
CA PRO A 468 -16.93 -8.81 12.76
C PRO A 468 -16.61 -9.64 11.49
N PRO A 469 -17.60 -10.37 10.95
CA PRO A 469 -17.35 -11.33 9.88
C PRO A 469 -17.05 -10.60 8.57
N GLY A 470 -15.96 -10.96 7.90
CA GLY A 470 -15.49 -10.30 6.69
C GLY A 470 -15.37 -11.23 5.50
N ALA A 471 -15.44 -10.63 4.31
CA ALA A 471 -15.06 -11.28 3.07
C ALA A 471 -14.31 -10.28 2.20
N ALA A 472 -13.70 -10.78 1.13
CA ALA A 472 -13.03 -9.95 0.15
C ALA A 472 -13.36 -10.35 -1.27
N LEU A 473 -13.46 -9.35 -2.15
CA LEU A 473 -13.56 -9.50 -3.59
C LEU A 473 -12.29 -8.92 -4.23
N ARG A 474 -11.48 -9.80 -4.83
CA ARG A 474 -10.36 -9.41 -5.71
C ARG A 474 -10.83 -9.44 -7.16
N THR A 475 -10.69 -8.32 -7.84
CA THR A 475 -11.15 -8.12 -9.22
C THR A 475 -10.26 -7.07 -9.88
N THR A 476 -10.47 -6.77 -11.16
CA THR A 476 -9.66 -5.81 -11.91
C THR A 476 -10.55 -4.81 -12.65
N LEU A 477 -10.22 -3.53 -12.57
CA LEU A 477 -10.62 -2.57 -13.58
C LEU A 477 -9.76 -2.79 -14.81
N ASP A 478 -10.38 -2.81 -15.99
CA ASP A 478 -9.67 -3.03 -17.25
C ASP A 478 -8.62 -1.95 -17.56
N ALA A 479 -7.73 -2.28 -18.50
CA ALA A 479 -6.64 -1.40 -18.91
C ALA A 479 -7.12 -0.05 -19.48
N ALA A 480 -8.30 -0.03 -20.11
CA ALA A 480 -8.86 1.19 -20.70
C ALA A 480 -9.29 2.16 -19.60
N THR A 481 -10.08 1.70 -18.63
CA THR A 481 -10.50 2.45 -17.46
C THR A 481 -9.30 2.91 -16.63
N ALA A 482 -8.33 2.02 -16.43
CA ALA A 482 -7.09 2.34 -15.73
C ALA A 482 -6.28 3.42 -16.45
N GLY A 483 -6.17 3.35 -17.78
CA GLY A 483 -5.52 4.37 -18.61
C GLY A 483 -6.22 5.72 -18.48
N ALA A 484 -7.54 5.74 -18.66
CA ALA A 484 -8.36 6.94 -18.58
C ALA A 484 -8.27 7.62 -17.20
N ALA A 485 -8.28 6.84 -16.11
CA ALA A 485 -8.09 7.37 -14.76
C ALA A 485 -6.70 8.02 -14.56
N ARG A 486 -5.64 7.45 -15.17
CA ARG A 486 -4.30 8.05 -15.14
C ARG A 486 -4.23 9.33 -15.97
N ASP A 487 -4.87 9.37 -17.12
CA ASP A 487 -4.90 10.57 -17.96
C ASP A 487 -5.66 11.70 -17.28
N LEU A 488 -6.78 11.37 -16.63
CA LEU A 488 -7.51 12.33 -15.79
C LEU A 488 -6.66 12.84 -14.63
N ALA A 489 -5.89 11.95 -13.97
CA ALA A 489 -4.99 12.33 -12.89
C ALA A 489 -3.93 13.33 -13.40
N ARG A 490 -3.30 13.05 -14.55
CA ARG A 490 -2.31 13.95 -15.19
C ARG A 490 -2.94 15.30 -15.56
N ALA A 491 -4.07 15.29 -16.25
CA ALA A 491 -4.76 16.50 -16.67
C ALA A 491 -5.19 17.39 -15.46
N GLY A 492 -5.61 16.75 -14.37
CA GLY A 492 -5.99 17.42 -13.12
C GLY A 492 -4.82 17.79 -12.19
N ARG A 493 -3.57 17.50 -12.57
CA ARG A 493 -2.39 17.58 -11.68
C ARG A 493 -2.65 16.91 -10.32
N ALA A 494 -3.23 15.72 -10.37
CA ALA A 494 -3.66 14.90 -9.25
C ALA A 494 -3.00 13.51 -9.34
N SER A 495 -3.08 12.73 -8.27
CA SER A 495 -2.65 11.32 -8.27
C SER A 495 -3.83 10.39 -8.60
N LEU A 496 -3.53 9.14 -8.99
CA LEU A 496 -4.56 8.10 -9.15
C LEU A 496 -5.37 7.90 -7.86
N HIS A 497 -4.73 8.03 -6.70
CA HIS A 497 -5.42 8.01 -5.41
C HIS A 497 -6.48 9.10 -5.31
N MET A 498 -6.17 10.35 -5.70
CA MET A 498 -7.13 11.46 -5.63
C MET A 498 -8.30 11.25 -6.60
N VAL A 499 -8.04 10.73 -7.81
CA VAL A 499 -9.08 10.39 -8.79
C VAL A 499 -9.98 9.28 -8.26
N GLY A 500 -9.41 8.19 -7.75
CA GLY A 500 -10.16 7.08 -7.17
C GLY A 500 -10.94 7.49 -5.93
N LEU A 501 -10.39 8.35 -5.07
CA LEU A 501 -11.07 8.88 -3.89
C LEU A 501 -12.28 9.74 -4.28
N ALA A 502 -12.13 10.62 -5.28
CA ALA A 502 -13.24 11.41 -5.81
C ALA A 502 -14.33 10.51 -6.39
N ALA A 503 -13.98 9.52 -7.22
CA ALA A 503 -14.94 8.56 -7.78
C ALA A 503 -15.65 7.72 -6.70
N PHE A 504 -14.92 7.27 -5.67
CA PHE A 504 -15.49 6.53 -4.55
C PHE A 504 -16.46 7.41 -3.75
N ALA A 505 -16.11 8.67 -3.48
CA ALA A 505 -16.99 9.61 -2.81
C ALA A 505 -18.23 9.97 -3.64
N THR A 506 -18.10 10.11 -4.97
CA THR A 506 -19.25 10.26 -5.89
C THR A 506 -20.19 9.07 -5.77
N LEU A 507 -19.67 7.85 -5.83
CA LEU A 507 -20.47 6.63 -5.75
C LEU A 507 -21.15 6.48 -4.38
N LEU A 508 -20.44 6.74 -3.28
CA LEU A 508 -20.99 6.74 -1.93
C LEU A 508 -22.08 7.79 -1.76
N GLY A 509 -21.82 9.02 -2.24
CA GLY A 509 -22.80 10.10 -2.23
C GLY A 509 -24.07 9.69 -2.99
N ALA A 510 -23.91 9.14 -4.19
CA ALA A 510 -25.00 8.66 -5.04
C ALA A 510 -25.83 7.55 -4.38
N ALA A 511 -25.17 6.58 -3.74
CA ALA A 511 -25.81 5.43 -3.13
C ALA A 511 -26.49 5.70 -1.79
N THR A 512 -26.08 6.76 -1.08
CA THR A 512 -26.58 7.10 0.26
C THR A 512 -27.41 8.38 0.29
N GLY A 513 -27.40 9.17 -0.78
CA GLY A 513 -27.99 10.50 -0.84
C GLY A 513 -27.24 11.55 -0.01
N ARG A 514 -26.06 11.21 0.51
CA ARG A 514 -25.24 12.11 1.33
C ARG A 514 -24.47 13.09 0.44
N ARG A 515 -24.42 14.34 0.88
CA ARG A 515 -23.68 15.44 0.22
C ARG A 515 -22.45 15.89 1.00
N ASP A 516 -22.20 15.23 2.12
CA ASP A 516 -21.10 15.47 3.05
C ASP A 516 -20.84 14.13 3.75
N LEU A 517 -19.62 13.62 3.67
CA LEU A 517 -19.23 12.32 4.20
C LEU A 517 -17.75 12.30 4.58
N LEU A 518 -17.39 11.36 5.46
CA LEU A 518 -16.01 11.07 5.83
C LEU A 518 -15.58 9.75 5.17
N VAL A 519 -14.41 9.76 4.53
CA VAL A 519 -13.73 8.56 4.03
C VAL A 519 -12.42 8.39 4.77
N GLY A 520 -12.16 7.21 5.33
CA GLY A 520 -10.87 6.90 5.92
C GLY A 520 -9.79 6.72 4.85
N VAL A 521 -8.66 7.41 5.02
CA VAL A 521 -7.45 7.16 4.23
C VAL A 521 -6.32 6.77 5.16
N ALA A 522 -5.69 5.63 4.86
CA ALA A 522 -4.56 5.13 5.62
C ALA A 522 -3.23 5.67 5.08
N PHE A 523 -2.36 6.05 6.00
CA PHE A 523 -0.99 6.51 5.78
C PHE A 523 -0.03 5.56 6.49
N ALA A 524 1.15 5.33 5.91
CA ALA A 524 2.14 4.43 6.48
C ALA A 524 2.71 4.92 7.82
N GLY A 525 2.54 6.21 8.17
CA GLY A 525 3.03 6.82 9.41
C GLY A 525 4.56 6.80 9.54
N ARG A 526 5.26 6.82 8.41
CA ARG A 526 6.72 6.74 8.29
C ARG A 526 7.28 8.05 7.76
N THR A 527 7.29 9.04 8.62
CA THR A 527 7.69 10.42 8.30
C THR A 527 9.18 10.68 8.52
N SER A 528 9.98 9.65 8.84
CA SER A 528 11.44 9.68 8.98
C SER A 528 12.12 8.46 8.33
N LEU A 529 13.41 8.58 8.02
CA LEU A 529 14.20 7.47 7.48
C LEU A 529 14.32 6.31 8.47
N ALA A 530 14.43 6.61 9.76
CA ALA A 530 14.44 5.59 10.81
C ALA A 530 13.12 4.79 10.82
N ALA A 531 11.98 5.45 10.66
CA ALA A 531 10.67 4.80 10.61
C ALA A 531 10.47 3.94 9.35
N GLU A 532 11.05 4.35 8.21
CA GLU A 532 11.00 3.54 6.98
C GLU A 532 11.68 2.18 7.12
N GLN A 533 12.70 2.08 7.98
CA GLN A 533 13.48 0.88 8.23
C GLN A 533 13.02 0.08 9.46
N SER A 534 12.07 0.59 10.24
CA SER A 534 11.59 -0.06 11.46
C SER A 534 10.44 -1.02 11.21
N VAL A 535 10.38 -2.05 12.06
CA VAL A 535 9.23 -2.94 12.24
C VAL A 535 8.41 -2.41 13.40
N GLY A 536 7.11 -2.22 13.20
CA GLY A 536 6.19 -1.69 14.20
C GLY A 536 4.81 -1.37 13.64
N CYS A 537 3.86 -1.00 14.50
CA CYS A 537 2.57 -0.48 14.09
C CYS A 537 2.67 1.05 13.90
N HIS A 538 2.98 1.49 12.67
CA HIS A 538 3.07 2.92 12.34
C HIS A 538 1.86 3.43 11.57
N VAL A 539 1.10 2.52 10.93
CA VAL A 539 -0.08 2.88 10.14
C VAL A 539 -1.03 3.78 10.94
N ASN A 540 -1.43 4.88 10.30
CA ASN A 540 -2.42 5.79 10.83
C ASN A 540 -3.54 5.98 9.81
N THR A 541 -4.74 6.27 10.26
CA THR A 541 -5.89 6.56 9.38
C THR A 541 -6.39 7.95 9.66
N LEU A 542 -6.54 8.79 8.64
CA LEU A 542 -7.15 10.10 8.78
C LEU A 542 -8.54 10.11 8.11
N PRO A 543 -9.56 10.70 8.74
CA PRO A 543 -10.83 10.97 8.11
C PRO A 543 -10.69 12.15 7.13
N LEU A 544 -10.99 11.92 5.85
CA LEU A 544 -11.06 12.98 4.83
C LEU A 544 -12.53 13.33 4.58
N ARG A 545 -12.87 14.61 4.77
CA ARG A 545 -14.21 15.13 4.51
C ARG A 545 -14.35 15.49 3.04
N LEU A 546 -15.37 14.94 2.38
CA LEU A 546 -15.66 15.17 0.97
C LEU A 546 -17.13 15.57 0.82
N ARG A 547 -17.41 16.50 -0.11
CA ARG A 547 -18.76 17.03 -0.35
C ARG A 547 -19.29 16.69 -1.74
N PRO A 548 -19.68 15.42 -1.99
CA PRO A 548 -20.21 15.00 -3.28
C PRO A 548 -21.66 15.48 -3.43
N ALA A 549 -21.85 16.65 -4.04
CA ALA A 549 -23.18 17.21 -4.25
C ALA A 549 -23.65 17.09 -5.71
N PRO A 550 -24.93 16.73 -5.97
CA PRO A 550 -25.70 17.19 -7.11
C PRO A 550 -25.02 17.52 -8.42
N GLY A 551 -25.16 18.82 -8.68
CA GLY A 551 -24.63 19.51 -9.84
C GLY A 551 -23.19 19.99 -9.68
N ARG A 552 -22.42 19.55 -8.68
CA ARG A 552 -20.96 19.82 -8.72
C ARG A 552 -20.36 19.03 -9.86
N SER A 553 -19.32 19.57 -10.49
CA SER A 553 -18.58 18.79 -11.49
C SER A 553 -17.66 17.77 -10.84
N PHE A 554 -17.27 16.74 -11.59
CA PHE A 554 -16.22 15.82 -11.13
C PHE A 554 -14.89 16.55 -10.90
N ALA A 555 -14.53 17.50 -11.77
CA ALA A 555 -13.33 18.33 -11.64
C ALA A 555 -13.29 19.08 -10.29
N ASP A 556 -14.43 19.64 -9.85
CA ASP A 556 -14.51 20.32 -8.55
C ASP A 556 -14.27 19.37 -7.38
N LEU A 557 -14.85 18.16 -7.44
CA LEU A 557 -14.65 17.15 -6.41
C LEU A 557 -13.22 16.60 -6.42
N LEU A 558 -12.61 16.44 -7.60
CA LEU A 558 -11.21 16.05 -7.74
C LEU A 558 -10.27 17.10 -7.15
N ALA A 559 -10.54 18.40 -7.36
CA ALA A 559 -9.80 19.47 -6.73
C ALA A 559 -9.94 19.46 -5.19
N GLU A 560 -11.14 19.18 -4.67
CA GLU A 560 -11.35 18.98 -3.23
C GLU A 560 -10.58 17.76 -2.71
N ALA A 561 -10.67 16.61 -3.39
CA ALA A 561 -9.94 15.39 -3.05
C ALA A 561 -8.43 15.65 -3.00
N ARG A 562 -7.88 16.36 -4.00
CA ARG A 562 -6.48 16.78 -4.00
C ARG A 562 -6.15 17.63 -2.77
N ARG A 563 -6.96 18.65 -2.47
CA ARG A 563 -6.75 19.53 -1.30
C ARG A 563 -6.73 18.73 0.01
N VAL A 564 -7.74 17.88 0.23
CA VAL A 564 -7.88 17.14 1.49
C VAL A 564 -6.84 16.03 1.63
N THR A 565 -6.44 15.37 0.53
CA THR A 565 -5.37 14.36 0.55
C THR A 565 -4.02 15.00 0.87
N LEU A 566 -3.68 16.15 0.27
CA LEU A 566 -2.42 16.85 0.55
C LEU A 566 -2.40 17.42 1.98
N PHE A 567 -3.53 17.94 2.45
CA PHE A 567 -3.69 18.35 3.84
C PHE A 567 -3.47 17.17 4.79
N ALA A 568 -4.14 16.04 4.57
CA ALA A 568 -4.00 14.86 5.40
C ALA A 568 -2.56 14.30 5.38
N ALA A 569 -1.90 14.29 4.22
CA ALA A 569 -0.50 13.88 4.10
C ALA A 569 0.45 14.77 4.93
N ALA A 570 0.19 16.07 5.01
CA ALA A 570 0.96 16.99 5.85
C ALA A 570 0.68 16.84 7.36
N HIS A 571 -0.41 16.16 7.73
CA HIS A 571 -0.86 15.97 9.12
C HIS A 571 -0.92 14.50 9.53
N GLN A 572 -0.28 13.60 8.77
CA GLN A 572 -0.41 12.15 8.96
C GLN A 572 0.09 11.65 10.32
N ASP A 573 0.85 12.45 11.06
CA ASP A 573 1.31 12.13 12.41
C ASP A 573 0.24 12.42 13.50
N VAL A 574 -0.84 13.14 13.17
CA VAL A 574 -1.99 13.38 14.06
C VAL A 574 -2.75 12.07 14.29
N PRO A 575 -2.81 11.55 15.52
CA PRO A 575 -3.43 10.24 15.74
C PRO A 575 -4.94 10.24 15.57
N PHE A 576 -5.46 9.23 14.88
CA PHE A 576 -6.90 9.00 14.75
C PHE A 576 -7.65 9.02 16.09
N ASP A 577 -7.11 8.34 17.11
CA ASP A 577 -7.81 8.18 18.39
C ASP A 577 -7.91 9.48 19.18
N LEU A 578 -6.96 10.39 18.99
CA LEU A 578 -7.06 11.73 19.54
C LEU A 578 -8.20 12.52 18.88
N LEU A 579 -8.45 12.31 17.58
CA LEU A 579 -9.62 12.88 16.91
C LEU A 579 -10.91 12.29 17.48
N VAL A 580 -10.97 10.97 17.72
CA VAL A 580 -12.14 10.31 18.33
C VAL A 580 -12.42 10.87 19.72
N GLU A 581 -11.39 11.02 20.55
CA GLU A 581 -11.49 11.55 21.91
C GLU A 581 -12.03 12.99 21.93
N ARG A 582 -11.56 13.83 21.00
CA ARG A 582 -11.91 15.26 20.94
C ARG A 582 -13.24 15.53 20.24
N LEU A 583 -13.55 14.80 19.16
CA LEU A 583 -14.81 14.95 18.41
C LEU A 583 -15.99 14.29 19.13
N ARG A 584 -15.73 13.28 19.97
CA ARG A 584 -16.75 12.52 20.72
C ARG A 584 -17.93 12.08 19.84
N PRO A 585 -17.67 11.35 18.74
CA PRO A 585 -18.73 10.90 17.84
C PRO A 585 -19.68 9.92 18.54
N THR A 586 -20.87 9.73 17.98
CA THR A 586 -21.86 8.78 18.50
C THR A 586 -21.30 7.36 18.44
N ARG A 587 -21.08 6.73 19.60
CA ARG A 587 -20.59 5.35 19.65
C ARG A 587 -21.71 4.37 19.27
N ARG A 588 -21.41 3.48 18.32
CA ARG A 588 -22.29 2.38 17.93
C ARG A 588 -21.53 1.05 18.08
N PRO A 589 -22.16 0.02 18.64
CA PRO A 589 -21.53 -1.31 18.73
C PRO A 589 -21.07 -1.78 17.35
N ARG A 590 -19.86 -2.37 17.29
CA ARG A 590 -19.26 -2.92 16.07
C ARG A 590 -19.13 -1.94 14.89
N ARG A 591 -19.22 -0.63 15.11
CA ARG A 591 -18.91 0.38 14.07
C ARG A 591 -17.65 1.13 14.47
N ASN A 592 -16.84 1.47 13.48
CA ASN A 592 -15.71 2.35 13.69
C ASN A 592 -16.23 3.77 14.06
N PRO A 593 -15.58 4.44 15.02
CA PRO A 593 -16.12 5.65 15.64
C PRO A 593 -16.22 6.88 14.73
N LEU A 594 -15.41 6.99 13.66
CA LEU A 594 -15.44 8.18 12.78
C LEU A 594 -15.62 7.87 11.30
N VAL A 595 -15.10 6.73 10.83
CA VAL A 595 -15.13 6.37 9.41
C VAL A 595 -15.63 4.95 9.25
N GLN A 596 -16.72 4.76 8.51
CA GLN A 596 -17.26 3.42 8.23
C GLN A 596 -16.69 2.81 6.96
N VAL A 597 -16.19 3.66 6.05
CA VAL A 597 -15.60 3.27 4.77
C VAL A 597 -14.19 3.81 4.63
N ALA A 598 -13.35 3.10 3.87
CA ALA A 598 -12.00 3.56 3.55
C ALA A 598 -11.65 3.33 2.08
N PHE A 599 -10.74 4.17 1.59
CA PHE A 599 -10.19 4.09 0.25
C PHE A 599 -8.68 4.26 0.29
N GLY A 600 -7.97 3.48 -0.51
CA GLY A 600 -6.53 3.60 -0.64
C GLY A 600 -5.99 3.05 -1.95
N VAL A 601 -4.77 3.48 -2.28
CA VAL A 601 -3.97 2.90 -3.36
C VAL A 601 -2.71 2.33 -2.71
N GLN A 602 -2.40 1.07 -2.99
CA GLN A 602 -1.31 0.35 -2.38
C GLN A 602 0.03 0.81 -2.97
N ASN A 603 0.80 1.58 -2.20
CA ASN A 603 2.14 2.02 -2.60
C ASN A 603 3.23 1.57 -1.61
N ALA A 604 2.93 0.57 -0.76
CA ALA A 604 3.97 -0.09 0.02
C ALA A 604 4.99 -0.73 -0.95
N PRO A 605 6.31 -0.66 -0.67
CA PRO A 605 7.31 -1.34 -1.47
C PRO A 605 6.94 -2.82 -1.64
N PRO A 606 7.11 -3.41 -2.84
CA PRO A 606 6.83 -4.82 -3.02
C PRO A 606 7.68 -5.61 -2.01
N ALA A 607 7.04 -6.51 -1.27
CA ALA A 607 7.70 -7.39 -0.31
C ALA A 607 8.50 -8.49 -1.05
N ARG A 608 9.39 -8.12 -1.96
CA ARG A 608 10.20 -9.03 -2.78
C ARG A 608 11.65 -8.64 -2.64
N HIS A 609 12.49 -9.60 -2.29
CA HIS A 609 13.92 -9.37 -2.13
C HIS A 609 14.71 -10.55 -2.69
N ARG A 610 15.81 -10.25 -3.39
CA ARG A 610 16.74 -11.25 -3.89
C ARG A 610 17.98 -11.21 -3.02
N GLY A 611 18.21 -12.27 -2.26
CA GLY A 611 19.39 -12.42 -1.43
C GLY A 611 20.67 -12.45 -2.26
N ALA A 612 21.81 -12.29 -1.60
CA ALA A 612 23.15 -12.37 -2.18
C ALA A 612 23.43 -13.74 -2.81
N ALA A 613 22.83 -14.81 -2.29
CA ALA A 613 22.88 -16.14 -2.91
C ALA A 613 22.02 -16.28 -4.19
N GLY A 614 21.35 -15.21 -4.63
CA GLY A 614 20.49 -15.20 -5.82
C GLY A 614 19.10 -15.81 -5.62
N ILE A 615 18.78 -16.21 -4.39
CA ILE A 615 17.47 -16.76 -4.01
C ILE A 615 16.48 -15.61 -3.83
N GLU A 616 15.31 -15.76 -4.41
CA GLU A 616 14.24 -14.78 -4.29
C GLU A 616 13.23 -15.17 -3.20
N PHE A 617 12.94 -14.18 -2.36
CA PHE A 617 11.94 -14.20 -1.31
C PHE A 617 10.79 -13.29 -1.75
N THR A 618 9.57 -13.84 -1.78
CA THR A 618 8.37 -13.09 -2.17
C THR A 618 7.33 -13.18 -1.07
N GLY A 619 7.08 -12.04 -0.43
CA GLY A 619 6.03 -11.81 0.53
C GLY A 619 4.66 -11.72 -0.13
N VAL A 620 3.68 -12.34 0.52
CA VAL A 620 2.28 -12.36 0.11
C VAL A 620 1.43 -12.17 1.37
N GLU A 621 0.61 -11.13 1.39
CA GLU A 621 -0.43 -10.99 2.41
C GLU A 621 -1.60 -11.91 2.08
N LEU A 622 -1.99 -12.72 3.06
CA LEU A 622 -3.15 -13.61 2.93
C LEU A 622 -4.40 -12.85 3.36
N THR A 623 -5.45 -13.02 2.57
CA THR A 623 -6.70 -12.27 2.78
C THR A 623 -7.35 -12.72 4.09
N PRO A 624 -7.69 -11.79 5.00
CA PRO A 624 -8.36 -12.12 6.25
C PRO A 624 -9.83 -12.53 6.00
N ASP A 625 -10.40 -13.26 6.95
CA ASP A 625 -11.83 -13.62 7.07
C ASP A 625 -12.62 -12.62 7.94
N THR A 626 -12.00 -11.49 8.28
CA THR A 626 -12.57 -10.44 9.11
C THR A 626 -12.53 -9.10 8.38
N ALA A 627 -13.44 -8.19 8.73
CA ALA A 627 -13.51 -6.85 8.15
C ALA A 627 -13.60 -5.80 9.27
N ARG A 628 -12.60 -4.90 9.33
CA ARG A 628 -12.46 -3.87 10.38
C ARG A 628 -13.33 -2.63 10.16
N LEU A 629 -13.77 -2.45 8.92
CA LEU A 629 -14.65 -1.38 8.44
C LEU A 629 -15.82 -2.01 7.69
N ASP A 630 -16.88 -1.24 7.45
CA ASP A 630 -18.07 -1.76 6.80
C ASP A 630 -17.77 -2.10 5.32
N LEU A 631 -17.07 -1.19 4.60
CA LEU A 631 -16.64 -1.38 3.21
C LEU A 631 -15.31 -0.65 2.95
N THR A 632 -14.30 -1.35 2.42
CA THR A 632 -13.01 -0.76 2.05
C THR A 632 -12.65 -1.13 0.62
N LEU A 633 -12.09 -0.17 -0.13
CA LEU A 633 -11.53 -0.38 -1.46
C LEU A 633 -10.05 -0.03 -1.49
N TRP A 634 -9.22 -1.03 -1.83
CA TRP A 634 -7.81 -0.86 -2.14
C TRP A 634 -7.58 -1.06 -3.63
N LEU A 635 -6.87 -0.14 -4.26
CA LEU A 635 -6.38 -0.30 -5.63
C LEU A 635 -4.89 -0.61 -5.63
N ASP A 636 -4.45 -1.52 -6.49
CA ASP A 636 -3.03 -1.80 -6.75
C ASP A 636 -2.79 -1.71 -8.26
N GLU A 637 -1.76 -0.97 -8.66
CA GLU A 637 -1.42 -0.83 -10.07
C GLU A 637 -0.79 -2.12 -10.60
N ARG A 638 -1.45 -2.71 -11.59
CA ARG A 638 -0.95 -3.89 -12.29
C ARG A 638 -0.72 -3.57 -13.77
N ARG A 639 -0.05 -4.49 -14.46
CA ARG A 639 0.13 -4.45 -15.92
C ARG A 639 -1.19 -4.24 -16.67
N ASP A 640 -2.19 -5.04 -16.34
CA ASP A 640 -3.39 -5.25 -17.16
C ASP A 640 -4.57 -4.36 -16.72
N GLY A 641 -4.31 -3.39 -15.83
CA GLY A 641 -5.32 -2.51 -15.27
C GLY A 641 -5.04 -2.12 -13.82
N LEU A 642 -6.11 -1.88 -13.06
CA LEU A 642 -6.03 -1.66 -11.60
C LEU A 642 -6.64 -2.87 -10.91
N GLU A 643 -5.84 -3.61 -10.14
CA GLU A 643 -6.38 -4.62 -9.25
C GLU A 643 -7.15 -3.91 -8.13
N ALA A 644 -8.41 -4.29 -7.95
CA ALA A 644 -9.28 -3.78 -6.90
C ALA A 644 -9.51 -4.89 -5.88
N LEU A 645 -9.14 -4.62 -4.63
CA LEU A 645 -9.44 -5.44 -3.48
C LEU A 645 -10.52 -4.73 -2.65
N TRP A 646 -11.73 -5.27 -2.69
CA TRP A 646 -12.78 -4.90 -1.77
C TRP A 646 -12.70 -5.79 -0.54
N THR A 647 -12.74 -5.20 0.66
CA THR A 647 -13.01 -5.92 1.90
C THR A 647 -14.27 -5.37 2.54
N TYR A 648 -15.14 -6.26 3.00
CA TYR A 648 -16.48 -5.88 3.43
C TYR A 648 -17.01 -6.80 4.51
N ARG A 649 -17.90 -6.25 5.31
CA ARG A 649 -18.63 -6.99 6.34
C ARG A 649 -19.76 -7.81 5.75
N THR A 650 -19.73 -9.12 5.99
CA THR A 650 -20.71 -10.07 5.41
C THR A 650 -22.08 -10.00 6.07
N ASP A 651 -22.19 -9.37 7.23
CA ASP A 651 -23.46 -9.07 7.90
C ASP A 651 -24.12 -7.76 7.40
N LEU A 652 -23.46 -7.03 6.50
CA LEU A 652 -23.97 -5.79 5.88
C LEU A 652 -24.04 -5.87 4.35
N PHE A 653 -23.09 -6.57 3.74
CA PHE A 653 -22.92 -6.70 2.30
C PHE A 653 -22.89 -8.17 1.89
N ASP A 654 -23.56 -8.48 0.79
CA ASP A 654 -23.42 -9.75 0.10
C ASP A 654 -22.41 -9.62 -1.06
N HIS A 655 -21.98 -10.77 -1.58
CA HIS A 655 -20.97 -10.82 -2.66
C HIS A 655 -21.45 -10.09 -3.92
N ASP A 656 -22.69 -10.32 -4.34
CA ASP A 656 -23.25 -9.77 -5.57
C ASP A 656 -23.42 -8.23 -5.48
N GLY A 657 -23.77 -7.71 -4.31
CA GLY A 657 -23.83 -6.28 -4.02
C GLY A 657 -22.47 -5.62 -4.13
N VAL A 658 -21.40 -6.25 -3.64
CA VAL A 658 -20.03 -5.73 -3.77
C VAL A 658 -19.52 -5.83 -5.21
N VAL A 659 -19.91 -6.86 -5.97
CA VAL A 659 -19.68 -6.91 -7.42
C VAL A 659 -20.37 -5.73 -8.12
N ALA A 660 -21.58 -5.36 -7.71
CA ALA A 660 -22.27 -4.18 -8.22
C ALA A 660 -21.54 -2.87 -7.83
N TRP A 661 -21.06 -2.73 -6.59
CA TRP A 661 -20.19 -1.61 -6.18
C TRP A 661 -18.95 -1.48 -7.08
N HIS A 662 -18.28 -2.60 -7.39
CA HIS A 662 -17.12 -2.61 -8.26
C HIS A 662 -17.43 -2.13 -9.68
N ARG A 663 -18.50 -2.65 -10.30
CA ARG A 663 -18.91 -2.23 -11.66
C ARG A 663 -19.24 -0.74 -11.71
N ARG A 664 -20.05 -0.27 -10.75
CA ARG A 664 -20.45 1.14 -10.66
C ARG A 664 -19.25 2.06 -10.41
N PHE A 665 -18.28 1.63 -9.60
CA PHE A 665 -17.03 2.36 -9.42
C PHE A 665 -16.25 2.53 -10.73
N GLY A 666 -16.13 1.46 -11.53
CA GLY A 666 -15.52 1.51 -12.86
C GLY A 666 -16.26 2.45 -13.81
N ALA A 667 -17.59 2.40 -13.83
CA ALA A 667 -18.41 3.25 -14.69
C ALA A 667 -18.34 4.74 -14.31
N VAL A 668 -18.29 5.07 -13.01
CA VAL A 668 -18.03 6.44 -12.53
C VAL A 668 -16.68 6.94 -13.01
N LEU A 669 -15.62 6.12 -12.88
CA LEU A 669 -14.28 6.47 -13.38
C LEU A 669 -14.27 6.69 -14.90
N GLY A 670 -14.90 5.80 -15.66
CA GLY A 670 -14.99 5.90 -17.11
C GLY A 670 -15.71 7.19 -17.55
N THR A 671 -16.84 7.50 -16.93
CA THR A 671 -17.62 8.70 -17.24
C THR A 671 -16.87 9.99 -16.86
N ALA A 672 -16.26 10.00 -15.68
CA ALA A 672 -15.48 11.13 -15.19
C ALA A 672 -14.24 11.40 -16.06
N ALA A 673 -13.57 10.35 -16.54
CA ALA A 673 -12.41 10.48 -17.42
C ALA A 673 -12.78 10.93 -18.83
N ALA A 674 -13.99 10.61 -19.32
CA ALA A 674 -14.47 11.07 -20.62
C ALA A 674 -14.77 12.58 -20.63
N ASP A 675 -15.38 13.12 -19.57
CA ASP A 675 -15.56 14.57 -19.39
C ASP A 675 -15.62 14.94 -17.90
N PRO A 676 -14.52 15.50 -17.34
CA PRO A 676 -14.48 15.84 -15.92
C PRO A 676 -15.38 17.03 -15.54
N ARG A 677 -15.95 17.76 -16.52
CA ARG A 677 -16.91 18.84 -16.25
C ARG A 677 -18.34 18.35 -16.05
N ARG A 678 -18.62 17.06 -16.31
CA ARG A 678 -19.92 16.46 -16.03
C ARG A 678 -20.27 16.57 -14.56
N SER A 679 -21.58 16.68 -14.30
CA SER A 679 -22.06 16.69 -12.93
C SER A 679 -21.80 15.34 -12.27
N LEU A 680 -21.63 15.33 -10.96
CA LEU A 680 -21.49 14.10 -10.19
C LEU A 680 -22.71 13.17 -10.35
N ALA A 681 -23.89 13.74 -10.60
CA ALA A 681 -25.11 12.99 -10.85
C ALA A 681 -25.00 12.20 -12.16
N ASP A 682 -24.55 12.87 -13.22
CA ASP A 682 -24.35 12.25 -14.53
C ASP A 682 -23.22 11.21 -14.50
N CYS A 683 -22.16 11.46 -13.71
CA CYS A 683 -21.10 10.46 -13.52
C CYS A 683 -21.59 9.20 -12.79
N ALA A 684 -22.55 9.35 -11.87
CA ALA A 684 -23.14 8.23 -11.13
C ALA A 684 -24.30 7.54 -11.87
N ASP A 685 -24.86 8.18 -12.90
CA ASP A 685 -25.95 7.62 -13.69
C ASP A 685 -25.43 6.79 -14.86
N THR A 686 -25.59 5.47 -14.77
CA THR A 686 -25.10 4.53 -15.79
C THR A 686 -26.29 3.94 -16.53
N ALA A 687 -27.15 4.80 -17.09
CA ALA A 687 -28.39 4.43 -17.76
C ALA A 687 -28.22 3.60 -19.06
N GLY A 688 -27.08 2.92 -19.26
CA GLY A 688 -26.77 2.14 -20.47
C GLY A 688 -25.90 0.88 -20.26
N GLU A 689 -25.75 0.37 -19.04
CA GLU A 689 -25.12 -0.95 -18.78
C GLU A 689 -26.14 -2.07 -18.54
#